data_AF-A0A1H0K660-F1
#
_entry.id   AF-A0A1H0K660-F1
#
_cell.length_a   1.000
_cell.length_b   1.000
_cell.length_c   1.000
_cell.angle_alpha   90.00
_cell.angle_beta   90.00
_cell.angle_gamma   90.00
#
_symmetry.space_group_name_H-M   'P 1'
#
loop_
_entity.id
_entity.type
_entity.pdbx_description
1 polymer ?
#
loop_
_entity_poly.entity_id
_entity_poly.type
_entity_poly.pdbx_seq_one_letter_code
_entity_poly.pdbx_strand_id
1 'polypeptide(L)'
;MGRHETFENAAPFADELLAGTILGRPLLQDTTFGAVAPGDDPVHGLIAEHRAAFAEWDRLSAVWNEMVPSDPGYAEAMAASNEPGKREAVAFDALFSARPTSLAGATALASYLVEIVERTRIDAHPGNGERALGTIAAALRGLEPSRVALADVGLTSEISEDVFAAIEDHRDIMVTTADPSENDEEFDREAAMQNAAERAVAHAPVRSLADLRAKLTYLLPIIAPDMLDRTHIQHLEAIRADMDRLCRERSRPADNHEDAELLRLGEQLDRAHARWRVAVWQYREPEARLKQALEAARARGGPTPGQLEAAWNLPGVEEAHTNEERAFGDLDPICEAIWRLPASTPAGLAVKARAALAHVWPRGDFEAAAADGDEETLTEKSARRLIEACCTLAGVDWRGDPIAPPLPDPIFPAIERHLAARAACLGLDDGRDKEGYEAAHDRRIAALDAVEGTRPTTVAGLLALARHMQTYLTGNGEPPEHSFSDKEHAFAGLIQACLGLHAARYPGMDRDWAATAAYHPGFLPVPQHQPAALMALEYAIPQEAARLLALAEAEFERRREAYVGFHDPAVWPKVAADLRRDMRMDALAAAAAPAMSGGVAAGSDQRATPDLVGILDLESATMDELQTIQDLAEHVGAVAYAYAWGPCCHRREHPLGASDYNEVGKLMHWLGDALTDVESAVDREVAGRVAGDRSGRETRLSMRAVPIIDNGDPDAIEAFARELLDHAAAEREGR
;
A
#
# COMPACT_ATOMS: atom_id res chain seq x y z
N MET A 1 52.34 56.41 -27.73
CA MET A 1 51.55 55.35 -28.39
C MET A 1 52.36 54.06 -28.27
N GLY A 2 52.01 53.00 -27.55
CA GLY A 2 51.05 52.72 -26.46
C GLY A 2 51.66 51.54 -25.68
N ARG A 3 52.04 51.72 -24.41
CA ARG A 3 51.30 51.44 -23.15
C ARG A 3 50.92 49.97 -22.93
N HIS A 4 51.81 49.31 -22.19
CA HIS A 4 51.55 48.31 -21.16
C HIS A 4 50.76 48.90 -19.97
N GLU A 5 50.25 47.99 -19.12
CA GLU A 5 49.54 48.14 -17.81
C GLU A 5 48.01 47.94 -17.92
N THR A 6 47.24 47.34 -17.00
CA THR A 6 47.32 46.54 -15.74
C THR A 6 45.86 46.24 -15.36
N PHE A 7 45.56 45.20 -14.55
CA PHE A 7 44.41 45.02 -13.60
C PHE A 7 44.27 43.48 -13.41
N GLU A 8 44.63 42.78 -12.32
CA GLU A 8 44.59 43.00 -10.85
C GLU A 8 43.20 43.36 -10.28
N ASN A 9 42.49 42.31 -9.81
CA ASN A 9 41.47 42.23 -8.73
C ASN A 9 40.62 40.95 -9.02
N ALA A 10 40.30 40.02 -8.12
CA ALA A 10 40.15 40.07 -6.67
C ALA A 10 40.24 38.65 -6.05
N ALA A 11 40.89 38.51 -4.89
CA ALA A 11 40.50 37.67 -3.75
C ALA A 11 41.64 37.65 -2.71
N PRO A 12 41.36 38.01 -1.44
CA PRO A 12 41.79 37.13 -0.36
C PRO A 12 40.77 37.11 0.79
N PHE A 13 40.24 35.94 1.15
CA PHE A 13 39.67 35.66 2.48
C PHE A 13 39.41 34.15 2.62
N ALA A 14 40.40 33.41 3.11
CA ALA A 14 40.22 32.08 3.71
C ALA A 14 41.53 31.65 4.38
N ASP A 15 41.89 32.27 5.50
CA ASP A 15 42.97 31.75 6.37
C ASP A 15 42.84 32.31 7.79
N GLU A 16 41.75 31.96 8.49
CA GLU A 16 41.63 32.22 9.92
C GLU A 16 40.54 31.35 10.57
N LEU A 17 40.77 30.05 10.76
CA LEU A 17 40.00 29.25 11.74
C LEU A 17 40.59 27.86 12.04
N LEU A 18 41.91 27.71 12.23
CA LEU A 18 42.48 26.45 12.73
C LEU A 18 43.82 26.69 13.45
N ALA A 19 43.81 27.45 14.55
CA ALA A 19 44.95 27.50 15.46
C ALA A 19 44.55 27.89 16.89
N GLY A 20 44.42 26.86 17.73
CA GLY A 20 44.51 26.97 19.19
C GLY A 20 43.54 26.04 19.91
N THR A 21 43.89 25.22 20.90
CA THR A 21 45.13 25.06 21.67
C THR A 21 44.96 23.77 22.51
N ILE A 22 45.89 22.82 22.36
CA ILE A 22 46.56 22.01 23.40
C ILE A 22 45.79 20.92 24.20
N LEU A 23 46.22 19.68 23.91
CA LEU A 23 46.66 18.56 24.78
C LEU A 23 45.91 18.26 26.10
N GLY A 24 45.47 16.99 26.21
CA GLY A 24 45.32 16.31 27.51
C GLY A 24 44.61 14.96 27.45
N ARG A 25 45.37 13.86 27.37
CA ARG A 25 44.96 12.51 27.85
C ARG A 25 46.05 12.08 28.87
N PRO A 26 45.84 11.12 29.79
CA PRO A 26 44.62 10.41 30.18
C PRO A 26 44.41 10.35 31.71
N LEU A 27 43.17 10.17 32.19
CA LEU A 27 42.92 9.58 33.52
C LEU A 27 41.69 8.67 33.47
N LEU A 28 41.95 7.40 33.73
CA LEU A 28 41.01 6.42 34.26
C LEU A 28 40.52 6.92 35.63
N GLN A 29 39.23 7.21 35.79
CA GLN A 29 38.51 7.00 37.06
C GLN A 29 37.00 7.20 36.89
N ASP A 30 36.28 6.21 37.43
CA ASP A 30 34.92 6.24 37.99
C ASP A 30 33.82 7.00 37.25
N THR A 31 33.03 6.24 36.49
CA THR A 31 31.62 6.53 36.27
C THR A 31 30.78 5.39 36.85
N THR A 32 30.22 5.68 38.01
CA THR A 32 29.01 5.10 38.58
C THR A 32 27.98 4.71 37.51
N PHE A 33 27.48 3.48 37.59
CA PHE A 33 26.34 2.96 36.81
C PHE A 33 25.09 3.82 37.08
N GLY A 34 24.91 4.89 36.31
CA GLY A 34 23.64 5.57 36.16
C GLY A 34 22.71 4.71 35.31
N ALA A 35 21.49 4.48 35.77
CA ALA A 35 20.47 3.76 35.03
C ALA A 35 20.23 4.43 33.67
N VAL A 36 20.57 3.71 32.58
CA VAL A 36 20.34 4.12 31.20
C VAL A 36 18.83 4.18 30.96
N ALA A 37 18.35 5.26 30.35
CA ALA A 37 16.94 5.39 30.00
C ALA A 37 16.52 4.26 29.04
N PRO A 38 15.27 3.76 29.05
CA PRO A 38 14.85 2.55 28.32
C PRO A 38 14.85 2.62 26.78
N GLY A 39 15.63 3.50 26.15
CA GLY A 39 15.61 3.76 24.70
C GLY A 39 16.94 3.64 23.96
N ASP A 40 18.09 3.53 24.64
CA ASP A 40 19.40 3.67 23.97
C ASP A 40 20.15 2.33 23.87
N ASP A 41 19.63 1.40 23.07
CA ASP A 41 20.46 0.26 22.67
C ASP A 41 21.58 0.75 21.73
N PRO A 42 22.87 0.53 22.03
CA PRO A 42 23.99 1.06 21.25
C PRO A 42 23.94 0.65 19.77
N VAL A 43 23.22 -0.42 19.45
CA VAL A 43 23.06 -0.88 18.07
C VAL A 43 22.30 0.10 17.19
N HIS A 44 21.40 0.92 17.75
CA HIS A 44 20.72 1.96 16.97
C HIS A 44 21.70 3.04 16.48
N GLY A 45 22.71 3.37 17.29
CA GLY A 45 23.80 4.27 16.88
C GLY A 45 24.63 3.68 15.73
N LEU A 46 24.98 2.40 15.82
CA LEU A 46 25.73 1.69 14.77
C LEU A 46 24.93 1.60 13.44
N ILE A 47 23.61 1.36 13.52
CA ILE A 47 22.72 1.37 12.35
C ILE A 47 22.69 2.77 11.71
N ALA A 48 22.56 3.83 12.52
CA ALA A 48 22.54 5.20 12.02
C ALA A 48 23.88 5.60 11.39
N GLU A 49 25.01 5.23 12.01
CA GLU A 49 26.36 5.48 11.50
C GLU A 49 26.58 4.79 10.15
N HIS A 50 26.21 3.52 10.03
CA HIS A 50 26.30 2.79 8.77
C HIS A 50 25.39 3.40 7.68
N ARG A 51 24.13 3.75 8.01
CA ARG A 51 23.24 4.44 7.05
C ARG A 51 23.82 5.74 6.52
N ALA A 52 24.44 6.55 7.39
CA ALA A 52 25.06 7.80 6.99
C ALA A 52 26.29 7.57 6.09
N ALA A 53 27.16 6.62 6.47
CA ALA A 53 28.35 6.27 5.68
C ALA A 53 27.99 5.69 4.31
N PHE A 54 26.97 4.81 4.26
CA PHE A 54 26.47 4.22 3.03
C PHE A 54 25.84 5.28 2.11
N ALA A 55 25.01 6.19 2.62
CA ALA A 55 24.40 7.24 1.81
C ALA A 55 25.45 8.20 1.19
N GLU A 56 26.53 8.50 1.91
CA GLU A 56 27.63 9.30 1.38
C GLU A 56 28.41 8.57 0.29
N TRP A 57 28.73 7.29 0.52
CA TRP A 57 29.41 6.45 -0.45
C TRP A 57 28.56 6.25 -1.70
N ASP A 58 27.30 5.84 -1.56
CA ASP A 58 26.35 5.56 -2.66
C ASP A 58 26.22 6.76 -3.61
N ARG A 59 26.05 7.95 -3.06
CA ARG A 59 26.00 9.22 -3.82
C ARG A 59 27.26 9.45 -4.65
N LEU A 60 28.43 9.12 -4.11
CA LEU A 60 29.72 9.33 -4.79
C LEU A 60 30.07 8.17 -5.75
N SER A 61 29.62 6.95 -5.45
CA SER A 61 29.79 5.81 -6.34
C SER A 61 28.87 5.85 -7.55
N ALA A 62 27.66 6.39 -7.42
CA ALA A 62 26.73 6.58 -8.54
C ALA A 62 27.39 7.37 -9.69
N VAL A 63 28.21 8.39 -9.36
CA VAL A 63 28.89 9.23 -10.35
C VAL A 63 29.82 8.41 -11.24
N TRP A 64 30.64 7.51 -10.70
CA TRP A 64 31.56 6.72 -11.52
C TRP A 64 30.96 5.39 -12.01
N ASN A 65 29.89 4.87 -11.39
CA ASN A 65 29.14 3.72 -11.89
C ASN A 65 28.50 3.99 -13.27
N GLU A 66 28.20 5.25 -13.59
CA GLU A 66 27.67 5.67 -14.89
C GLU A 66 28.77 6.02 -15.92
N MET A 67 30.02 6.08 -15.49
CA MET A 67 31.17 6.41 -16.34
C MET A 67 31.86 5.14 -16.84
N VAL A 68 32.32 5.15 -18.09
CA VAL A 68 33.24 4.09 -18.54
C VAL A 68 34.67 4.42 -18.08
N PRO A 69 35.55 3.42 -17.85
CA PRO A 69 36.90 3.66 -17.35
C PRO A 69 37.77 4.60 -18.21
N SER A 70 37.41 4.81 -19.48
CA SER A 70 38.09 5.73 -20.40
C SER A 70 37.60 7.19 -20.32
N ASP A 71 36.52 7.48 -19.58
CA ASP A 71 35.94 8.82 -19.53
C ASP A 71 36.86 9.80 -18.77
N PRO A 72 37.02 11.04 -19.29
CA PRO A 72 37.68 12.11 -18.55
C PRO A 72 36.99 12.32 -17.20
N GLY A 73 37.74 12.16 -16.10
CA GLY A 73 37.22 12.30 -14.74
C GLY A 73 36.87 11.00 -14.03
N TYR A 74 36.86 9.83 -14.70
CA TYR A 74 36.58 8.53 -14.06
C TYR A 74 37.52 8.27 -12.87
N ALA A 75 38.83 8.48 -13.06
CA ALA A 75 39.82 8.27 -12.01
C ALA A 75 39.63 9.22 -10.80
N GLU A 76 39.17 10.44 -11.05
CA GLU A 76 38.90 11.43 -10.00
C GLU A 76 37.62 11.10 -9.23
N ALA A 77 36.54 10.72 -9.93
CA ALA A 77 35.28 10.28 -9.34
C ALA A 77 35.45 8.99 -8.52
N MET A 78 36.20 8.02 -9.04
CA MET A 78 36.57 6.81 -8.31
C MET A 78 37.41 7.15 -7.06
N ALA A 79 38.42 8.02 -7.19
CA ALA A 79 39.23 8.45 -6.06
C ALA A 79 38.42 9.18 -4.97
N ALA A 80 37.43 9.98 -5.36
CA ALA A 80 36.53 10.67 -4.45
C ALA A 80 35.64 9.72 -3.64
N SER A 81 35.27 8.56 -4.20
CA SER A 81 34.44 7.55 -3.51
C SER A 81 35.22 6.65 -2.55
N ASN A 82 36.55 6.56 -2.69
CA ASN A 82 37.37 5.59 -1.95
C ASN A 82 37.32 5.78 -0.43
N GLU A 83 37.42 7.02 0.05
CA GLU A 83 37.43 7.29 1.49
C GLU A 83 36.04 7.09 2.14
N PRO A 84 34.94 7.56 1.54
CA PRO A 84 33.59 7.17 1.95
C PRO A 84 33.36 5.66 1.96
N GLY A 85 33.83 4.93 0.93
CA GLY A 85 33.69 3.47 0.87
C GLY A 85 34.42 2.74 2.00
N LYS A 86 35.59 3.22 2.42
CA LYS A 86 36.26 2.68 3.61
C LYS A 86 35.48 2.95 4.90
N ARG A 87 34.87 4.13 5.04
CA ARG A 87 34.05 4.47 6.22
C ARG A 87 32.79 3.60 6.29
N GLU A 88 32.14 3.38 5.14
CA GLU A 88 31.02 2.45 5.02
C GLU A 88 31.44 1.04 5.44
N ALA A 89 32.54 0.50 4.90
CA ALA A 89 33.00 -0.84 5.22
C ALA A 89 33.32 -1.03 6.71
N VAL A 90 33.94 -0.02 7.34
CA VAL A 90 34.22 -0.03 8.80
C VAL A 90 32.91 0.00 9.61
N ALA A 91 31.95 0.83 9.24
CA ALA A 91 30.64 0.89 9.90
C ALA A 91 29.84 -0.40 9.69
N PHE A 92 29.98 -1.04 8.52
CA PHE A 92 29.32 -2.29 8.18
C PHE A 92 29.87 -3.45 9.02
N ASP A 93 31.20 -3.56 9.14
CA ASP A 93 31.83 -4.57 9.99
C ASP A 93 31.51 -4.39 11.49
N ALA A 94 31.29 -3.15 11.93
CA ALA A 94 30.89 -2.86 13.31
C ALA A 94 29.52 -3.47 13.67
N LEU A 95 28.58 -3.59 12.70
CA LEU A 95 27.27 -4.21 12.92
C LEU A 95 27.38 -5.71 13.24
N PHE A 96 28.32 -6.43 12.62
CA PHE A 96 28.56 -7.86 12.91
C PHE A 96 29.24 -8.10 14.26
N SER A 97 29.81 -7.05 14.85
CA SER A 97 30.39 -7.09 16.20
C SER A 97 29.45 -6.52 17.26
N ALA A 98 28.27 -6.02 16.86
CA ALA A 98 27.32 -5.39 17.76
C ALA A 98 26.77 -6.38 18.79
N ARG A 99 26.64 -5.91 20.02
CA ARG A 99 26.02 -6.66 21.12
C ARG A 99 24.81 -5.88 21.61
N PRO A 100 23.62 -6.15 21.05
CA PRO A 100 22.39 -5.58 21.57
C PRO A 100 22.25 -5.87 23.06
N THR A 101 21.81 -4.88 23.82
CA THR A 101 21.59 -4.98 25.28
C THR A 101 20.12 -5.17 25.62
N SER A 102 19.25 -5.06 24.62
CA SER A 102 17.81 -5.23 24.70
C SER A 102 17.28 -6.10 23.56
N LEU A 103 16.09 -6.67 23.75
CA LEU A 103 15.39 -7.39 22.69
C LEU A 103 15.04 -6.45 21.52
N ALA A 104 14.63 -5.22 21.80
CA ALA A 104 14.33 -4.21 20.78
C ALA A 104 15.56 -3.91 19.90
N GLY A 105 16.75 -3.78 20.50
CA GLY A 105 18.00 -3.64 19.77
C GLY A 105 18.36 -4.88 18.96
N ALA A 106 18.15 -6.09 19.50
CA ALA A 106 18.40 -7.32 18.75
C ALA A 106 17.47 -7.46 17.54
N THR A 107 16.19 -7.10 17.70
CA THR A 107 15.23 -7.03 16.58
C THR A 107 15.66 -5.99 15.55
N ALA A 108 16.05 -4.78 15.98
CA ALA A 108 16.51 -3.73 15.07
C ALA A 108 17.77 -4.13 14.28
N LEU A 109 18.73 -4.78 14.94
CA LEU A 109 19.93 -5.33 14.29
C LEU A 109 19.59 -6.41 13.27
N ALA A 110 18.71 -7.35 13.63
CA ALA A 110 18.29 -8.42 12.73
C ALA A 110 17.57 -7.89 11.49
N SER A 111 16.62 -6.97 11.66
CA SER A 111 15.91 -6.33 10.55
C SER A 111 16.88 -5.55 9.65
N TYR A 112 17.83 -4.83 10.24
CA TYR A 112 18.78 -4.02 9.47
C TYR A 112 19.80 -4.86 8.70
N LEU A 113 20.34 -5.93 9.30
CA LEU A 113 21.28 -6.84 8.64
C LEU A 113 20.64 -7.55 7.43
N VAL A 114 19.35 -7.89 7.49
CA VAL A 114 18.62 -8.44 6.33
C VAL A 114 18.53 -7.39 5.21
N GLU A 115 18.10 -6.16 5.53
CA GLU A 115 17.97 -5.06 4.55
C GLU A 115 19.28 -4.82 3.79
N ILE A 116 20.40 -4.75 4.51
CA ILE A 116 21.69 -4.36 3.89
C ILE A 116 22.38 -5.50 3.14
N VAL A 117 22.27 -6.75 3.61
CA VAL A 117 22.82 -7.93 2.90
C VAL A 117 22.16 -8.13 1.54
N GLU A 118 20.88 -7.78 1.41
CA GLU A 118 20.18 -7.78 0.12
C GLU A 118 20.69 -6.71 -0.84
N ARG A 119 21.08 -5.54 -0.32
CA ARG A 119 21.57 -4.40 -1.11
C ARG A 119 23.02 -4.53 -1.59
N THR A 120 23.91 -5.13 -0.80
CA THR A 120 25.35 -5.21 -1.10
C THR A 120 25.74 -6.39 -2.02
N ARG A 121 24.80 -6.93 -2.80
CA ARG A 121 24.92 -8.24 -3.46
C ARG A 121 25.85 -8.31 -4.68
N ILE A 122 26.63 -7.26 -4.95
CA ILE A 122 27.33 -7.12 -6.24
C ILE A 122 28.72 -7.77 -6.25
N ASP A 123 29.47 -7.94 -5.14
CA ASP A 123 30.82 -8.56 -5.23
C ASP A 123 31.35 -9.31 -3.97
N ALA A 124 30.51 -9.68 -2.99
CA ALA A 124 31.03 -10.26 -1.76
C ALA A 124 31.35 -11.77 -1.85
N HIS A 125 32.58 -12.12 -1.46
CA HIS A 125 33.05 -13.46 -1.02
C HIS A 125 32.00 -14.23 -0.18
N PRO A 126 32.11 -15.57 -0.05
CA PRO A 126 31.14 -16.34 0.73
C PRO A 126 30.96 -15.78 2.15
N GLY A 127 29.71 -15.57 2.55
CA GLY A 127 29.30 -15.66 3.96
C GLY A 127 28.65 -14.45 4.64
N ASN A 128 28.29 -13.33 3.99
CA ASN A 128 27.64 -12.21 4.72
C ASN A 128 26.29 -12.62 5.36
N GLY A 129 25.55 -13.53 4.72
CA GLY A 129 24.36 -14.15 5.33
C GLY A 129 24.68 -15.04 6.53
N GLU A 130 25.75 -15.84 6.45
CA GLU A 130 26.22 -16.68 7.57
C GLU A 130 26.74 -15.83 8.74
N ARG A 131 27.47 -14.74 8.46
CA ARG A 131 27.91 -13.75 9.45
C ARG A 131 26.72 -13.06 10.12
N ALA A 132 25.68 -12.70 9.36
CA ALA A 132 24.47 -12.08 9.89
C ALA A 132 23.72 -13.03 10.83
N LEU A 133 23.51 -14.28 10.42
CA LEU A 133 22.89 -15.32 11.24
C LEU A 133 23.71 -15.61 12.51
N GLY A 134 25.03 -15.73 12.38
CA GLY A 134 25.94 -15.90 13.52
C GLY A 134 25.88 -14.74 14.52
N THR A 135 25.80 -13.50 14.01
CA THR A 135 25.68 -12.28 14.82
C THR A 135 24.35 -12.24 15.57
N ILE A 136 23.23 -12.53 14.91
CA ILE A 136 21.90 -12.57 15.53
C ILE A 136 21.84 -13.67 16.61
N ALA A 137 22.37 -14.86 16.31
CA ALA A 137 22.43 -15.95 17.29
C ALA A 137 23.34 -15.62 18.48
N ALA A 138 24.43 -14.88 18.27
CA ALA A 138 25.29 -14.40 19.36
C ALA A 138 24.62 -13.30 20.19
N ALA A 139 23.90 -12.36 19.54
CA ALA A 139 23.13 -11.31 20.20
C ALA A 139 22.03 -11.89 21.10
N LEU A 140 21.25 -12.86 20.59
CA LEU A 140 20.19 -13.51 21.35
C LEU A 140 20.74 -14.29 22.56
N ARG A 141 21.89 -14.95 22.41
CA ARG A 141 22.61 -15.59 23.53
C ARG A 141 23.20 -14.57 24.51
N GLY A 142 23.63 -13.41 24.05
CA GLY A 142 24.15 -12.33 24.90
C GLY A 142 23.11 -11.67 25.81
N LEU A 143 21.82 -11.79 25.47
CA LEU A 143 20.69 -11.30 26.28
C LEU A 143 20.32 -12.25 27.45
N GLU A 144 21.02 -13.38 27.58
CA GLU A 144 20.80 -14.42 28.59
C GLU A 144 21.08 -14.03 30.07
N PRO A 145 21.92 -13.03 30.42
CA PRO A 145 22.04 -12.56 31.81
C PRO A 145 20.75 -11.93 32.36
N SER A 146 19.86 -11.45 31.49
CA SER A 146 18.52 -10.92 31.87
C SER A 146 17.55 -12.02 32.33
N ARG A 147 17.97 -13.30 32.25
CA ARG A 147 17.20 -14.48 32.69
C ARG A 147 17.18 -14.65 34.21
N VAL A 148 18.14 -14.06 34.95
CA VAL A 148 18.12 -14.04 36.42
C VAL A 148 16.96 -13.18 36.96
N ALA A 149 16.56 -12.12 36.23
CA ALA A 149 15.39 -11.31 36.58
C ALA A 149 14.04 -12.01 36.26
N LEU A 150 14.05 -13.04 35.41
CA LEU A 150 12.88 -13.86 35.05
C LEU A 150 12.71 -15.12 35.92
N ALA A 151 13.74 -15.53 36.64
CA ALA A 151 13.63 -16.58 37.65
C ALA A 151 12.85 -16.12 38.90
N ASP A 152 12.69 -14.81 39.10
CA ASP A 152 12.02 -14.20 40.26
C ASP A 152 10.51 -13.95 40.05
N VAL A 153 9.98 -14.23 38.86
CA VAL A 153 8.54 -14.04 38.53
C VAL A 153 7.87 -15.38 38.27
N GLY A 154 7.60 -16.14 39.33
CA GLY A 154 6.41 -17.00 39.48
C GLY A 154 6.06 -18.05 38.41
N LEU A 155 6.94 -18.43 37.50
CA LEU A 155 6.62 -19.34 36.38
C LEU A 155 6.44 -20.81 36.78
N THR A 156 6.73 -21.20 38.02
CA THR A 156 6.54 -22.59 38.47
C THR A 156 5.08 -22.95 38.73
N SER A 157 4.18 -21.97 38.95
CA SER A 157 2.75 -22.24 39.18
C SER A 157 1.92 -22.40 37.91
N GLU A 158 2.49 -22.19 36.72
CA GLU A 158 1.78 -22.25 35.44
C GLU A 158 2.13 -23.49 34.59
N ILE A 159 3.12 -24.28 35.02
CA ILE A 159 3.48 -25.55 34.38
C ILE A 159 2.57 -26.65 34.96
N SER A 160 1.95 -27.45 34.09
CA SER A 160 1.15 -28.59 34.50
C SER A 160 2.00 -29.61 35.25
N GLU A 161 1.39 -30.24 36.25
CA GLU A 161 2.03 -31.26 37.10
C GLU A 161 2.61 -32.40 36.25
N ASP A 162 1.97 -32.76 35.14
CA ASP A 162 2.43 -33.81 34.24
C ASP A 162 3.77 -33.45 33.55
N VAL A 163 3.90 -32.24 33.01
CA VAL A 163 5.12 -31.78 32.33
C VAL A 163 6.24 -31.55 33.34
N PHE A 164 5.91 -30.99 34.51
CA PHE A 164 6.88 -30.80 35.58
C PHE A 164 7.40 -32.13 36.11
N ALA A 165 6.51 -33.09 36.40
CA ALA A 165 6.89 -34.42 36.89
C ALA A 165 7.77 -35.19 35.88
N ALA A 166 7.46 -35.11 34.59
CA ALA A 166 8.28 -35.75 33.56
C ALA A 166 9.70 -35.14 33.49
N ILE A 167 9.82 -33.82 33.64
CA ILE A 167 11.12 -33.11 33.64
C ILE A 167 11.95 -33.48 34.87
N GLU A 168 11.34 -33.55 36.05
CA GLU A 168 12.03 -33.96 37.28
C GLU A 168 12.42 -35.45 37.23
N ASP A 169 11.56 -36.34 36.72
CA ASP A 169 11.89 -37.77 36.57
C ASP A 169 13.07 -37.98 35.61
N HIS A 170 13.10 -37.27 34.47
CA HIS A 170 14.27 -37.31 33.58
C HIS A 170 15.52 -36.76 34.26
N ARG A 171 15.40 -35.69 35.06
CA ARG A 171 16.52 -35.13 35.81
C ARG A 171 17.08 -36.14 36.82
N ASP A 172 16.22 -36.84 37.56
CA ASP A 172 16.62 -37.86 38.53
C ASP A 172 17.29 -39.06 37.86
N ILE A 173 16.80 -39.46 36.68
CA ILE A 173 17.43 -40.52 35.87
C ILE A 173 18.79 -40.07 35.36
N MET A 174 18.93 -38.84 34.86
CA MET A 174 20.23 -38.30 34.43
C MET A 174 21.25 -38.23 35.57
N VAL A 175 20.81 -37.94 36.81
CA VAL A 175 21.68 -37.97 37.99
C VAL A 175 22.06 -39.42 38.35
N THR A 176 21.12 -40.35 38.28
CA THR A 176 21.34 -41.77 38.62
C THR A 176 22.27 -42.46 37.61
N THR A 177 22.26 -42.02 36.36
CA THR A 177 23.01 -42.59 35.24
C THR A 177 24.25 -41.74 34.85
N ALA A 178 24.64 -40.79 35.69
CA ALA A 178 25.76 -39.89 35.42
C ALA A 178 27.13 -40.59 35.49
N ASP A 179 27.25 -41.64 36.30
CA ASP A 179 28.43 -42.49 36.38
C ASP A 179 28.23 -43.71 35.46
N PRO A 180 28.86 -43.74 34.27
CA PRO A 180 28.62 -44.81 33.31
C PRO A 180 29.17 -46.14 33.85
N SER A 181 28.35 -47.18 33.84
CA SER A 181 28.80 -48.52 34.21
C SER A 181 29.86 -49.06 33.23
N GLU A 182 30.86 -49.77 33.76
CA GLU A 182 31.85 -50.52 32.97
C GLU A 182 31.25 -51.81 32.37
N ASN A 183 30.04 -52.20 32.78
CA ASN A 183 29.35 -53.38 32.26
C ASN A 183 28.41 -52.99 31.11
N ASP A 184 28.65 -53.53 29.92
CA ASP A 184 27.84 -53.31 28.71
C ASP A 184 26.33 -53.51 28.97
N GLU A 185 25.94 -54.53 29.75
CA GLU A 185 24.51 -54.79 30.06
C GLU A 185 23.88 -53.72 30.96
N GLU A 186 24.68 -53.07 31.79
CA GLU A 186 24.23 -51.99 32.67
C GLU A 186 24.25 -50.65 31.93
N PHE A 187 25.25 -50.41 31.10
CA PHE A 187 25.28 -49.27 30.17
C PHE A 187 24.05 -49.26 29.24
N ASP A 188 23.71 -50.40 28.63
CA ASP A 188 22.51 -50.51 27.78
C ASP A 188 21.21 -50.25 28.58
N ARG A 189 21.18 -50.65 29.85
CA ARG A 189 20.04 -50.41 30.75
C ARG A 189 19.93 -48.93 31.12
N GLU A 190 21.04 -48.28 31.45
CA GLU A 190 21.10 -46.85 31.77
C GLU A 190 20.70 -46.01 30.56
N ALA A 191 21.23 -46.34 29.37
CA ALA A 191 20.83 -45.71 28.11
C ALA A 191 19.35 -45.92 27.81
N ALA A 192 18.79 -47.11 28.06
CA ALA A 192 17.36 -47.37 27.88
C ALA A 192 16.49 -46.55 28.86
N MET A 193 16.96 -46.35 30.10
CA MET A 193 16.29 -45.51 31.11
C MET A 193 16.28 -44.03 30.71
N GLN A 194 17.43 -43.49 30.30
CA GLN A 194 17.54 -42.12 29.79
C GLN A 194 16.59 -41.92 28.60
N ASN A 195 16.65 -42.78 27.59
CA ASN A 195 15.77 -42.74 26.42
C ASN A 195 14.27 -42.88 26.76
N ALA A 196 13.92 -43.60 27.83
CA ALA A 196 12.53 -43.73 28.27
C ALA A 196 12.04 -42.44 28.93
N ALA A 197 12.88 -41.79 29.73
CA ALA A 197 12.54 -40.57 30.44
C ALA A 197 12.56 -39.33 29.53
N GLU A 198 13.46 -39.27 28.54
CA GLU A 198 13.39 -38.23 27.49
C GLU A 198 12.06 -38.34 26.73
N ARG A 199 11.66 -39.55 26.36
CA ARG A 199 10.36 -39.81 25.72
C ARG A 199 9.19 -39.43 26.62
N ALA A 200 9.31 -39.61 27.93
CA ALA A 200 8.29 -39.16 28.88
C ALA A 200 8.13 -37.64 28.86
N VAL A 201 9.23 -36.87 28.85
CA VAL A 201 9.17 -35.40 28.69
C VAL A 201 8.58 -35.03 27.32
N ALA A 202 9.03 -35.69 26.25
CA ALA A 202 8.57 -35.45 24.89
C ALA A 202 7.09 -35.80 24.67
N HIS A 203 6.49 -36.66 25.49
CA HIS A 203 5.07 -37.03 25.38
C HIS A 203 4.20 -36.53 26.54
N ALA A 204 4.77 -35.81 27.50
CA ALA A 204 4.00 -35.16 28.55
C ALA A 204 2.98 -34.18 27.93
N PRO A 205 1.70 -34.23 28.35
CA PRO A 205 0.62 -33.48 27.73
C PRO A 205 0.74 -31.99 28.04
N VAL A 206 1.01 -31.20 27.00
CA VAL A 206 1.09 -29.74 27.07
C VAL A 206 -0.31 -29.10 27.11
N ARG A 207 -0.68 -28.45 28.22
CA ARG A 207 -1.99 -27.80 28.42
C ARG A 207 -1.95 -26.29 28.28
N SER A 208 -0.76 -25.71 28.23
CA SER A 208 -0.55 -24.26 28.19
C SER A 208 0.69 -23.90 27.37
N LEU A 209 0.86 -22.62 27.03
CA LEU A 209 2.12 -22.13 26.47
C LEU A 209 3.29 -22.26 27.45
N ALA A 210 3.04 -22.22 28.76
CA ALA A 210 4.07 -22.42 29.77
C ALA A 210 4.61 -23.86 29.73
N ASP A 211 3.73 -24.85 29.56
CA ASP A 211 4.10 -26.26 29.37
C ASP A 211 4.96 -26.46 28.12
N LEU A 212 4.53 -25.88 26.99
CA LEU A 212 5.26 -25.97 25.74
C LEU A 212 6.65 -25.34 25.86
N ARG A 213 6.72 -24.17 26.51
CA ARG A 213 7.98 -23.47 26.76
C ARG A 213 8.91 -24.28 27.66
N ALA A 214 8.38 -24.89 28.72
CA ALA A 214 9.16 -25.74 29.62
C ALA A 214 9.76 -26.94 28.87
N LYS A 215 8.93 -27.63 28.08
CA LYS A 215 9.32 -28.77 27.25
C LYS A 215 10.39 -28.42 26.21
N LEU A 216 10.21 -27.31 25.48
CA LEU A 216 11.20 -26.80 24.53
C LEU A 216 12.52 -26.41 25.22
N THR A 217 12.44 -25.71 26.33
CA THR A 217 13.62 -25.27 27.09
C THR A 217 14.45 -26.47 27.57
N TYR A 218 13.77 -27.58 27.90
CA TYR A 218 14.41 -28.78 28.41
C TYR A 218 14.98 -29.68 27.31
N LEU A 219 14.23 -29.91 26.23
CA LEU A 219 14.63 -30.86 25.18
C LEU A 219 15.63 -30.26 24.18
N LEU A 220 15.58 -28.95 23.90
CA LEU A 220 16.45 -28.33 22.90
C LEU A 220 17.95 -28.46 23.18
N PRO A 221 18.44 -28.30 24.44
CA PRO A 221 19.85 -28.54 24.75
C PRO A 221 20.31 -29.99 24.58
N ILE A 222 19.39 -30.95 24.64
CA ILE A 222 19.67 -32.40 24.50
C ILE A 222 19.76 -32.77 23.01
N ILE A 223 18.95 -32.12 22.17
CA ILE A 223 18.97 -32.28 20.71
C ILE A 223 20.20 -31.53 20.14
N ALA A 224 21.37 -32.16 20.16
CA ALA A 224 22.56 -31.60 19.51
C ALA A 224 22.40 -31.58 17.97
N PRO A 225 22.85 -30.53 17.26
CA PRO A 225 22.63 -30.37 15.81
C PRO A 225 23.22 -31.49 14.93
N ASP A 226 24.24 -32.18 15.41
CA ASP A 226 24.95 -33.28 14.75
C ASP A 226 24.40 -34.67 15.12
N MET A 227 23.40 -34.75 16.01
CA MET A 227 22.84 -36.00 16.56
C MET A 227 21.33 -36.13 16.32
N LEU A 228 20.82 -35.67 15.17
CA LEU A 228 19.42 -35.90 14.78
C LEU A 228 19.19 -37.37 14.40
N ASP A 229 19.04 -38.24 15.40
CA ASP A 229 18.58 -39.61 15.20
C ASP A 229 17.05 -39.71 15.16
N ARG A 230 16.54 -40.95 15.01
CA ARG A 230 15.10 -41.23 14.94
C ARG A 230 14.35 -40.80 16.20
N THR A 231 14.98 -40.83 17.37
CA THR A 231 14.37 -40.46 18.65
C THR A 231 14.18 -38.95 18.74
N HIS A 232 15.18 -38.16 18.34
CA HIS A 232 15.07 -36.70 18.32
C HIS A 232 14.01 -36.20 17.32
N ILE A 233 13.88 -36.86 16.17
CA ILE A 233 12.79 -36.57 15.21
C ILE A 233 11.43 -36.79 15.86
N GLN A 234 11.24 -37.90 16.59
CA GLN A 234 9.99 -38.18 17.30
C GLN A 234 9.68 -37.14 18.38
N HIS A 235 10.70 -36.61 19.07
CA HIS A 235 10.53 -35.55 20.06
C HIS A 235 10.06 -34.24 19.41
N LEU A 236 10.66 -33.85 18.28
CA LEU A 236 10.25 -32.68 17.51
C LEU A 236 8.83 -32.83 16.93
N GLU A 237 8.46 -34.02 16.46
CA GLU A 237 7.10 -34.34 16.03
C GLU A 237 6.08 -34.21 17.17
N ALA A 238 6.43 -34.68 18.37
CA ALA A 238 5.56 -34.56 19.54
C ALA A 238 5.37 -33.09 19.99
N ILE A 239 6.44 -32.31 20.00
CA ILE A 239 6.40 -30.86 20.27
C ILE A 239 5.52 -30.14 19.24
N ARG A 240 5.67 -30.48 17.95
CA ARG A 240 4.83 -29.94 16.89
C ARG A 240 3.35 -30.30 17.08
N ALA A 241 3.05 -31.55 17.43
CA ALA A 241 1.67 -31.99 17.70
C ALA A 241 1.04 -31.22 18.87
N ASP A 242 1.82 -30.92 19.92
CA ASP A 242 1.37 -30.09 21.05
C ASP A 242 1.13 -28.63 20.64
N MET A 243 2.00 -28.04 19.81
CA MET A 243 1.78 -26.72 19.21
C MET A 243 0.49 -26.69 18.40
N ASP A 244 0.29 -27.66 17.51
CA ASP A 244 -0.90 -27.77 16.67
C ASP A 244 -2.18 -27.96 17.51
N ARG A 245 -2.10 -28.68 18.63
CA ARG A 245 -3.22 -28.79 19.59
C ARG A 245 -3.53 -27.46 20.26
N LEU A 246 -2.53 -26.79 20.83
CA LEU A 246 -2.72 -25.50 21.52
C LEU A 246 -3.24 -24.42 20.58
N CYS A 247 -2.74 -24.39 19.35
CA CYS A 247 -3.25 -23.51 18.30
C CYS A 247 -4.73 -23.82 18.01
N ARG A 248 -5.11 -25.10 17.85
CA ARG A 248 -6.53 -25.47 17.64
C ARG A 248 -7.43 -25.14 18.83
N GLU A 249 -6.94 -25.31 20.06
CA GLU A 249 -7.72 -25.01 21.27
C GLU A 249 -7.91 -23.51 21.50
N ARG A 250 -6.91 -22.68 21.15
CA ARG A 250 -7.05 -21.21 21.16
C ARG A 250 -7.81 -20.67 19.96
N SER A 251 -7.73 -21.35 18.83
CA SER A 251 -8.48 -21.03 17.62
C SER A 251 -9.90 -21.60 17.64
N ARG A 252 -10.31 -22.36 18.67
CA ARG A 252 -11.73 -22.60 18.90
C ARG A 252 -12.37 -21.24 19.08
N PRO A 253 -13.25 -20.81 18.15
CA PRO A 253 -13.90 -19.54 18.28
C PRO A 253 -14.64 -19.58 19.62
N ALA A 254 -14.44 -18.57 20.46
CA ALA A 254 -15.48 -18.26 21.44
C ALA A 254 -16.81 -18.27 20.66
N ASP A 255 -17.89 -18.81 21.21
CA ASP A 255 -19.20 -18.92 20.56
C ASP A 255 -19.77 -17.58 20.00
N ASN A 256 -19.02 -16.49 20.17
CA ASN A 256 -19.27 -15.14 19.71
C ASN A 256 -18.41 -14.70 18.50
N HIS A 257 -17.71 -15.60 17.79
CA HIS A 257 -16.94 -15.19 16.59
C HIS A 257 -17.89 -14.77 15.46
N GLU A 258 -17.66 -13.58 14.89
CA GLU A 258 -18.55 -12.96 13.89
C GLU A 258 -18.81 -13.86 12.67
N ASP A 259 -17.83 -14.70 12.29
CA ASP A 259 -17.92 -15.67 11.20
C ASP A 259 -18.06 -17.14 11.66
N ALA A 260 -18.53 -17.43 12.89
CA ALA A 260 -18.53 -18.79 13.44
C ALA A 260 -19.21 -19.84 12.53
N GLU A 261 -20.37 -19.50 11.96
CA GLU A 261 -21.08 -20.39 11.03
C GLU A 261 -20.32 -20.58 9.70
N LEU A 262 -19.70 -19.52 9.20
CA LEU A 262 -18.87 -19.56 7.99
C LEU A 262 -17.65 -20.46 8.20
N LEU A 263 -16.98 -20.36 9.36
CA LEU A 263 -15.86 -21.22 9.74
C LEU A 263 -16.29 -22.69 9.87
N ARG A 264 -17.45 -22.96 10.48
CA ARG A 264 -18.03 -24.32 10.57
C ARG A 264 -18.32 -24.92 9.19
N LEU A 265 -18.81 -24.10 8.25
CA LEU A 265 -18.99 -24.52 6.85
C LEU A 265 -17.64 -24.71 6.15
N GLY A 266 -16.64 -23.89 6.46
CA GLY A 266 -15.26 -24.05 5.99
C GLY A 266 -14.65 -25.41 6.33
N GLU A 267 -14.84 -25.89 7.56
CA GLU A 267 -14.37 -27.24 7.94
C GLU A 267 -15.11 -28.36 7.18
N GLN A 268 -16.40 -28.17 6.89
CA GLN A 268 -17.17 -29.11 6.07
C GLN A 268 -16.69 -29.11 4.63
N LEU A 269 -16.44 -27.92 4.07
CA LEU A 269 -15.85 -27.73 2.76
C LEU A 269 -14.50 -28.46 2.67
N ASP A 270 -13.59 -28.25 3.62
CA ASP A 270 -12.25 -28.86 3.60
C ASP A 270 -12.34 -30.40 3.58
N ARG A 271 -13.25 -30.98 4.38
CA ARG A 271 -13.49 -32.44 4.38
C ARG A 271 -14.11 -32.93 3.07
N ALA A 272 -15.06 -32.20 2.49
CA ALA A 272 -15.69 -32.55 1.22
C ALA A 272 -14.70 -32.43 0.06
N HIS A 273 -13.91 -31.35 0.04
CA HIS A 273 -12.89 -31.07 -0.96
C HIS A 273 -11.79 -32.14 -0.92
N ALA A 274 -11.35 -32.56 0.27
CA ALA A 274 -10.41 -33.67 0.40
C ALA A 274 -10.94 -34.99 -0.23
N ARG A 275 -12.24 -35.30 -0.05
CA ARG A 275 -12.86 -36.48 -0.68
C ARG A 275 -12.94 -36.35 -2.20
N TRP A 276 -13.36 -35.18 -2.68
CA TRP A 276 -13.46 -34.91 -4.12
C TRP A 276 -12.10 -34.95 -4.81
N ARG A 277 -11.02 -34.42 -4.20
CA ARG A 277 -9.64 -34.54 -4.72
C ARG A 277 -9.20 -35.98 -4.89
N VAL A 278 -9.53 -36.86 -3.93
CA VAL A 278 -9.27 -38.29 -4.05
C VAL A 278 -10.06 -38.90 -5.21
N ALA A 279 -11.33 -38.54 -5.36
CA ALA A 279 -12.17 -39.03 -6.46
C ALA A 279 -11.67 -38.57 -7.84
N VAL A 280 -11.30 -37.29 -7.99
CA VAL A 280 -10.67 -36.74 -9.21
C VAL A 280 -9.39 -37.50 -9.55
N TRP A 281 -8.51 -37.72 -8.56
CA TRP A 281 -7.27 -38.46 -8.79
C TRP A 281 -7.54 -39.89 -9.27
N GLN A 282 -8.53 -40.57 -8.68
CA GLN A 282 -8.97 -41.91 -9.11
C GLN A 282 -9.61 -41.90 -10.51
N TYR A 283 -10.20 -40.78 -10.93
CA TYR A 283 -10.84 -40.64 -12.24
C TYR A 283 -9.88 -40.35 -13.40
N ARG A 284 -8.65 -39.84 -13.14
CA ARG A 284 -7.69 -39.45 -14.20
C ARG A 284 -7.36 -40.57 -15.18
N GLU A 285 -7.06 -41.77 -14.69
CA GLU A 285 -6.73 -42.91 -15.56
C GLU A 285 -7.95 -43.38 -16.36
N PRO A 286 -9.14 -43.60 -15.76
CA PRO A 286 -10.35 -43.91 -16.52
C PRO A 286 -10.72 -42.84 -17.55
N GLU A 287 -10.60 -41.55 -17.20
CA GLU A 287 -10.87 -40.44 -18.13
C GLU A 287 -9.91 -40.46 -19.32
N ALA A 288 -8.61 -40.75 -19.10
CA ALA A 288 -7.63 -40.86 -20.17
C ALA A 288 -7.98 -41.99 -21.16
N ARG A 289 -8.43 -43.15 -20.66
CA ARG A 289 -8.91 -44.25 -21.51
C ARG A 289 -10.17 -43.86 -22.29
N LEU A 290 -11.12 -43.18 -21.65
CA LEU A 290 -12.32 -42.66 -22.31
C LEU A 290 -11.94 -41.69 -23.44
N LYS A 291 -11.08 -40.69 -23.16
CA LYS A 291 -10.58 -39.71 -24.15
C LYS A 291 -9.90 -40.41 -25.33
N GLN A 292 -8.99 -41.36 -25.07
CA GLN A 292 -8.28 -42.11 -26.11
C GLN A 292 -9.25 -42.89 -27.01
N ALA A 293 -10.27 -43.54 -26.43
CA ALA A 293 -11.28 -44.26 -27.19
C ALA A 293 -12.11 -43.32 -28.10
N LEU A 294 -12.48 -42.15 -27.59
CA LEU A 294 -13.23 -41.13 -28.33
C LEU A 294 -12.40 -40.49 -29.45
N GLU A 295 -11.13 -40.20 -29.21
CA GLU A 295 -10.20 -39.71 -30.23
C GLU A 295 -9.98 -40.74 -31.34
N ALA A 296 -9.80 -42.01 -30.99
CA ALA A 296 -9.67 -43.09 -31.95
C ALA A 296 -10.95 -43.24 -32.81
N ALA A 297 -12.13 -43.03 -32.22
CA ALA A 297 -13.39 -43.01 -32.96
C ALA A 297 -13.51 -41.78 -33.87
N ARG A 298 -13.10 -40.60 -33.39
CA ARG A 298 -13.05 -39.36 -34.19
C ARG A 298 -12.13 -39.50 -35.40
N ALA A 299 -10.96 -40.13 -35.23
CA ALA A 299 -10.03 -40.43 -36.34
C ALA A 299 -10.63 -41.35 -37.42
N ARG A 300 -11.70 -42.10 -37.10
CA ARG A 300 -12.42 -42.98 -38.05
C ARG A 300 -13.68 -42.36 -38.66
N GLY A 301 -13.87 -41.05 -38.54
CA GLY A 301 -15.04 -40.33 -39.07
C GLY A 301 -16.07 -39.92 -38.03
N GLY A 302 -15.71 -39.89 -36.75
CA GLY A 302 -16.59 -39.46 -35.65
C GLY A 302 -17.12 -40.64 -34.83
N PRO A 303 -17.41 -40.44 -33.53
CA PRO A 303 -17.98 -41.49 -32.69
C PRO A 303 -19.44 -41.76 -33.06
N THR A 304 -19.76 -43.02 -33.39
CA THR A 304 -21.16 -43.48 -33.48
C THR A 304 -21.76 -43.61 -32.06
N PRO A 305 -23.10 -43.59 -31.89
CA PRO A 305 -23.72 -43.82 -30.59
C PRO A 305 -23.24 -45.10 -29.88
N GLY A 306 -23.08 -46.20 -30.62
CA GLY A 306 -22.54 -47.45 -30.05
C GLY A 306 -21.05 -47.38 -29.67
N GLN A 307 -20.27 -46.51 -30.31
CA GLN A 307 -18.88 -46.24 -29.91
C GLN A 307 -18.81 -45.35 -28.67
N LEU A 308 -19.73 -44.40 -28.50
CA LEU A 308 -19.86 -43.64 -27.25
C LEU A 308 -20.20 -44.56 -26.08
N GLU A 309 -21.20 -45.43 -26.25
CA GLU A 309 -21.60 -46.43 -25.26
C GLU A 309 -20.45 -47.39 -24.93
N ALA A 310 -19.74 -47.91 -25.94
CA ALA A 310 -18.59 -48.78 -25.72
C ALA A 310 -17.44 -48.09 -24.97
N ALA A 311 -17.23 -46.79 -25.19
CA ALA A 311 -16.21 -46.02 -24.49
C ALA A 311 -16.57 -45.77 -23.01
N TRP A 312 -17.85 -45.49 -22.72
CA TRP A 312 -18.36 -45.39 -21.34
C TRP A 312 -18.33 -46.72 -20.58
N ASN A 313 -18.53 -47.84 -21.29
CA ASN A 313 -18.46 -49.19 -20.73
C ASN A 313 -17.03 -49.73 -20.54
N LEU A 314 -15.98 -48.92 -20.77
CA LEU A 314 -14.62 -49.33 -20.44
C LEU A 314 -14.49 -49.59 -18.93
N PRO A 315 -13.71 -50.59 -18.48
CA PRO A 315 -13.67 -51.00 -17.08
C PRO A 315 -13.37 -49.83 -16.12
N GLY A 316 -14.26 -49.57 -15.16
CA GLY A 316 -14.09 -48.53 -14.13
C GLY A 316 -14.39 -47.08 -14.56
N VAL A 317 -14.70 -46.81 -15.83
CA VAL A 317 -15.01 -45.43 -16.31
C VAL A 317 -16.30 -44.91 -15.67
N GLU A 318 -17.40 -45.66 -15.79
CA GLU A 318 -18.69 -45.26 -15.21
C GLU A 318 -18.65 -45.15 -13.68
N GLU A 319 -18.01 -46.10 -13.00
CA GLU A 319 -17.88 -46.08 -11.53
C GLU A 319 -17.05 -44.89 -11.05
N ALA A 320 -15.90 -44.62 -11.67
CA ALA A 320 -15.05 -43.51 -11.29
C ALA A 320 -15.71 -42.15 -11.60
N HIS A 321 -16.41 -42.03 -12.75
CA HIS A 321 -17.19 -40.85 -13.07
C HIS A 321 -18.34 -40.62 -12.07
N THR A 322 -19.11 -41.66 -11.74
CA THR A 322 -20.20 -41.58 -10.76
C THR A 322 -19.69 -41.19 -9.38
N ASN A 323 -18.53 -41.71 -8.97
CA ASN A 323 -17.91 -41.36 -7.68
C ASN A 323 -17.40 -39.92 -7.67
N GLU A 324 -16.83 -39.45 -8.77
CA GLU A 324 -16.40 -38.05 -8.95
C GLU A 324 -17.60 -37.10 -8.94
N GLU A 325 -18.65 -37.37 -9.74
CA GLU A 325 -19.88 -36.58 -9.76
C GLU A 325 -20.56 -36.54 -8.39
N ARG A 326 -20.60 -37.67 -7.65
CA ARG A 326 -21.15 -37.69 -6.29
C ARG A 326 -20.31 -36.84 -5.34
N ALA A 327 -18.98 -36.95 -5.39
CA ALA A 327 -18.11 -36.18 -4.52
C ALA A 327 -18.13 -34.68 -4.86
N PHE A 328 -18.30 -34.31 -6.13
CA PHE A 328 -18.53 -32.94 -6.56
C PHE A 328 -19.92 -32.43 -6.14
N GLY A 329 -20.97 -33.26 -6.28
CA GLY A 329 -22.32 -32.94 -5.84
C GLY A 329 -22.46 -32.69 -4.34
N ASP A 330 -21.58 -33.28 -3.52
CA ASP A 330 -21.48 -32.98 -2.08
C ASP A 330 -20.93 -31.56 -1.80
N LEU A 331 -20.14 -30.99 -2.70
CA LEU A 331 -19.52 -29.66 -2.54
C LEU A 331 -20.51 -28.53 -2.80
N ASP A 332 -21.32 -28.67 -3.85
CA ASP A 332 -22.21 -27.62 -4.33
C ASP A 332 -23.12 -27.00 -3.23
N PRO A 333 -23.87 -27.79 -2.42
CA PRO A 333 -24.70 -27.22 -1.36
C PRO A 333 -23.88 -26.55 -0.25
N ILE A 334 -22.64 -26.99 0.00
CA ILE A 334 -21.75 -26.38 0.98
C ILE A 334 -21.23 -25.04 0.45
N CYS A 335 -20.79 -25.01 -0.81
CA CYS A 335 -20.34 -23.79 -1.49
C CYS A 335 -21.47 -22.76 -1.57
N GLU A 336 -22.68 -23.15 -1.96
CA GLU A 336 -23.85 -22.25 -1.96
C GLU A 336 -24.12 -21.66 -0.56
N ALA A 337 -24.05 -22.49 0.49
CA ALA A 337 -24.25 -22.02 1.86
C ALA A 337 -23.18 -21.01 2.28
N ILE A 338 -21.91 -21.27 1.95
CA ILE A 338 -20.78 -20.35 2.19
C ILE A 338 -20.99 -19.02 1.46
N TRP A 339 -21.45 -19.05 0.20
CA TRP A 339 -21.63 -17.84 -0.60
C TRP A 339 -22.75 -16.93 -0.08
N ARG A 340 -23.81 -17.51 0.51
CA ARG A 340 -24.94 -16.77 1.09
C ARG A 340 -24.61 -16.01 2.37
N LEU A 341 -23.61 -16.46 3.13
CA LEU A 341 -23.21 -15.80 4.38
C LEU A 341 -22.20 -14.68 4.09
N PRO A 342 -22.27 -13.50 4.73
CA PRO A 342 -21.21 -12.50 4.62
C PRO A 342 -19.94 -12.98 5.34
N ALA A 343 -18.76 -12.51 4.89
CA ALA A 343 -17.50 -12.71 5.60
C ALA A 343 -17.10 -11.40 6.29
N SER A 344 -16.89 -11.44 7.59
CA SER A 344 -16.58 -10.28 8.45
C SER A 344 -15.14 -10.31 8.99
N THR A 345 -14.44 -11.43 8.78
CA THR A 345 -13.06 -11.65 9.19
C THR A 345 -12.20 -12.20 8.03
N PRO A 346 -10.86 -12.06 8.09
CA PRO A 346 -9.96 -12.72 7.14
C PRO A 346 -10.18 -14.24 7.05
N ALA A 347 -10.44 -14.90 8.18
CA ALA A 347 -10.69 -16.34 8.22
C ALA A 347 -11.98 -16.71 7.47
N GLY A 348 -13.05 -15.93 7.62
CA GLY A 348 -14.26 -16.10 6.82
C GLY A 348 -14.04 -15.84 5.33
N LEU A 349 -13.21 -14.86 4.98
CA LEU A 349 -12.85 -14.59 3.59
C LEU A 349 -12.06 -15.75 2.96
N ALA A 350 -11.14 -16.36 3.71
CA ALA A 350 -10.42 -17.55 3.26
C ALA A 350 -11.36 -18.74 3.03
N VAL A 351 -12.41 -18.91 3.83
CA VAL A 351 -13.44 -19.93 3.58
C VAL A 351 -14.14 -19.70 2.24
N LYS A 352 -14.56 -18.45 1.95
CA LYS A 352 -15.18 -18.10 0.66
C LYS A 352 -14.24 -18.29 -0.51
N ALA A 353 -12.98 -17.90 -0.36
CA ALA A 353 -11.95 -18.10 -1.36
C ALA A 353 -11.78 -19.59 -1.72
N ARG A 354 -11.73 -20.47 -0.71
CA ARG A 354 -11.64 -21.91 -0.94
C ARG A 354 -12.91 -22.49 -1.56
N ALA A 355 -14.09 -21.96 -1.25
CA ALA A 355 -15.33 -22.38 -1.91
C ALA A 355 -15.34 -22.00 -3.41
N ALA A 356 -14.69 -20.90 -3.80
CA ALA A 356 -14.53 -20.52 -5.20
C ALA A 356 -13.74 -21.56 -6.02
N LEU A 357 -12.83 -22.32 -5.40
CA LEU A 357 -12.01 -23.33 -6.09
C LEU A 357 -12.85 -24.36 -6.83
N ALA A 358 -13.93 -24.84 -6.20
CA ALA A 358 -14.81 -25.87 -6.77
C ALA A 358 -15.55 -25.36 -8.02
N HIS A 359 -15.85 -24.07 -8.09
CA HIS A 359 -16.55 -23.48 -9.26
C HIS A 359 -15.59 -23.09 -10.38
N VAL A 360 -14.39 -22.62 -10.04
CA VAL A 360 -13.41 -22.18 -11.04
C VAL A 360 -12.67 -23.38 -11.67
N TRP A 361 -12.33 -24.40 -10.87
CA TRP A 361 -11.69 -25.64 -11.33
C TRP A 361 -12.56 -26.87 -11.02
N PRO A 362 -13.72 -27.07 -11.67
CA PRO A 362 -14.67 -28.15 -11.36
C PRO A 362 -14.13 -29.57 -11.59
N ARG A 363 -12.90 -29.72 -12.08
CA ARG A 363 -12.21 -31.01 -12.27
C ARG A 363 -10.97 -31.20 -11.39
N GLY A 364 -10.77 -30.31 -10.41
CA GLY A 364 -9.62 -30.40 -9.50
C GLY A 364 -8.29 -30.00 -10.15
N ASP A 365 -8.36 -29.32 -11.29
CA ASP A 365 -7.18 -28.90 -12.05
C ASP A 365 -6.38 -27.80 -11.36
N PHE A 366 -6.88 -27.24 -10.24
CA PHE A 366 -6.15 -26.23 -9.47
C PHE A 366 -4.72 -26.67 -9.12
N GLU A 367 -4.49 -27.95 -8.80
CA GLU A 367 -3.14 -28.43 -8.48
C GLU A 367 -2.29 -28.73 -9.72
N ALA A 368 -2.91 -29.25 -10.78
CA ALA A 368 -2.21 -29.61 -12.03
C ALA A 368 -1.84 -28.36 -12.83
N ALA A 369 -2.79 -27.45 -13.01
CA ALA A 369 -2.60 -26.21 -13.76
C ALA A 369 -1.59 -25.25 -13.09
N ALA A 370 -1.34 -25.39 -11.78
CA ALA A 370 -0.26 -24.68 -11.09
C ALA A 370 1.13 -25.09 -11.58
N ALA A 371 1.28 -26.36 -11.97
CA ALA A 371 2.55 -26.92 -12.43
C ALA A 371 2.75 -26.72 -13.94
N ASP A 372 1.66 -26.65 -14.72
CA ASP A 372 1.71 -26.65 -16.18
C ASP A 372 1.86 -25.25 -16.81
N GLY A 373 1.73 -24.16 -16.02
CA GLY A 373 2.22 -22.78 -16.30
C GLY A 373 1.55 -22.00 -17.44
N ASP A 374 1.20 -22.66 -18.54
CA ASP A 374 0.88 -22.03 -19.83
C ASP A 374 -0.56 -22.25 -20.29
N GLU A 375 -1.30 -23.22 -19.72
CA GLU A 375 -2.68 -23.55 -20.17
C GLU A 375 -3.80 -22.81 -19.41
N GLU A 376 -3.49 -22.11 -18.31
CA GLU A 376 -4.52 -21.35 -17.58
C GLU A 376 -4.95 -20.09 -18.35
N THR A 377 -6.27 -19.91 -18.46
CA THR A 377 -6.83 -18.64 -18.92
C THR A 377 -6.49 -17.51 -17.96
N LEU A 378 -6.46 -16.27 -18.46
CA LEU A 378 -6.21 -15.08 -17.64
C LEU A 378 -7.13 -14.99 -16.41
N THR A 379 -8.40 -15.38 -16.59
CA THR A 379 -9.41 -15.42 -15.52
C THR A 379 -9.06 -16.45 -14.45
N GLU A 380 -8.58 -17.65 -14.83
CA GLU A 380 -8.16 -18.70 -13.90
C GLU A 380 -6.91 -18.29 -13.12
N LYS A 381 -5.91 -17.71 -13.79
CA LYS A 381 -4.71 -17.15 -13.15
C LYS A 381 -5.09 -16.09 -12.11
N SER A 382 -5.96 -15.15 -12.49
CA SER A 382 -6.45 -14.09 -11.61
C SER A 382 -7.21 -14.65 -10.40
N ALA A 383 -8.11 -15.61 -10.62
CA ALA A 383 -8.86 -16.27 -9.57
C ALA A 383 -7.95 -17.01 -8.58
N ARG A 384 -6.95 -17.74 -9.10
CA ARG A 384 -6.01 -18.53 -8.29
C ARG A 384 -5.29 -17.61 -7.32
N ARG A 385 -4.78 -16.49 -7.82
CA ARG A 385 -4.02 -15.52 -7.01
C ARG A 385 -4.89 -14.86 -5.97
N LEU A 386 -6.11 -14.47 -6.31
CA LEU A 386 -7.03 -13.89 -5.35
C LEU A 386 -7.36 -14.90 -4.23
N ILE A 387 -7.54 -16.18 -4.58
CA ILE A 387 -7.77 -17.25 -3.60
C ILE A 387 -6.55 -17.43 -2.69
N GLU A 388 -5.36 -17.59 -3.26
CA GLU A 388 -4.10 -17.72 -2.51
C GLU A 388 -3.88 -16.53 -1.57
N ALA A 389 -4.18 -15.32 -2.03
CA ALA A 389 -4.03 -14.09 -1.26
C ALA A 389 -5.02 -14.02 -0.08
N CYS A 390 -6.30 -14.36 -0.31
CA CYS A 390 -7.30 -14.43 0.76
C CYS A 390 -6.91 -15.46 1.84
N CYS A 391 -6.40 -16.62 1.42
CA CYS A 391 -5.93 -17.65 2.36
C CYS A 391 -4.71 -17.17 3.12
N THR A 392 -3.72 -16.62 2.41
CA THR A 392 -2.47 -16.09 2.99
C THR A 392 -2.77 -15.05 4.06
N LEU A 393 -3.74 -14.16 3.78
CA LEU A 393 -4.18 -13.15 4.72
C LEU A 393 -4.76 -13.72 6.01
N ALA A 394 -5.46 -14.86 5.91
CA ALA A 394 -5.98 -15.59 7.07
C ALA A 394 -4.91 -16.46 7.76
N GLY A 395 -3.66 -16.42 7.28
CA GLY A 395 -2.58 -17.26 7.80
C GLY A 395 -2.75 -18.74 7.45
N VAL A 396 -3.47 -19.06 6.37
CA VAL A 396 -3.63 -20.43 5.85
C VAL A 396 -3.27 -20.51 4.36
N ASP A 397 -3.01 -21.71 3.84
CA ASP A 397 -2.94 -21.95 2.41
C ASP A 397 -4.33 -22.26 1.85
N TRP A 398 -4.42 -22.50 0.54
CA TRP A 398 -5.69 -22.83 -0.12
C TRP A 398 -6.29 -24.17 0.34
N ARG A 399 -5.53 -25.02 1.04
CA ARG A 399 -6.02 -26.25 1.69
C ARG A 399 -6.53 -26.01 3.11
N GLY A 400 -6.21 -24.87 3.70
CA GLY A 400 -6.49 -24.55 5.10
C GLY A 400 -5.35 -24.80 6.06
N ASP A 401 -4.18 -25.17 5.55
CA ASP A 401 -3.02 -25.45 6.39
C ASP A 401 -2.36 -24.13 6.81
N PRO A 402 -1.93 -23.95 8.07
CA PRO A 402 -1.32 -22.71 8.53
C PRO A 402 -0.06 -22.33 7.73
N ILE A 403 0.11 -21.03 7.45
CA ILE A 403 1.32 -20.47 6.82
C ILE A 403 2.08 -19.54 7.77
N ALA A 404 3.39 -19.37 7.56
CA ALA A 404 4.22 -18.47 8.35
C ALA A 404 3.83 -16.99 8.14
N PRO A 405 3.97 -16.13 9.16
CA PRO A 405 3.62 -14.71 9.06
C PRO A 405 4.52 -13.99 8.05
N PRO A 406 3.98 -13.04 7.27
CA PRO A 406 4.71 -12.51 6.12
C PRO A 406 5.53 -11.23 6.40
N LEU A 407 6.53 -11.03 5.52
CA LEU A 407 7.30 -9.81 5.27
C LEU A 407 6.43 -8.70 4.62
N PRO A 408 6.93 -7.44 4.46
CA PRO A 408 6.21 -6.37 3.76
C PRO A 408 5.63 -6.81 2.40
N ASP A 409 4.47 -6.24 2.06
CA ASP A 409 3.61 -6.75 0.99
C ASP A 409 4.17 -6.47 -0.42
N PRO A 410 4.63 -7.50 -1.16
CA PRO A 410 5.30 -7.31 -2.44
C PRO A 410 4.37 -6.81 -3.55
N ILE A 411 3.05 -6.84 -3.34
CA ILE A 411 2.07 -6.51 -4.38
C ILE A 411 2.06 -5.04 -4.77
N PHE A 412 2.37 -4.14 -3.84
CA PHE A 412 2.34 -2.70 -4.12
C PHE A 412 3.37 -2.30 -5.19
N PRO A 413 4.68 -2.65 -5.07
CA PRO A 413 5.65 -2.41 -6.13
C PRO A 413 5.32 -3.08 -7.47
N ALA A 414 4.59 -4.20 -7.47
CA ALA A 414 4.18 -4.86 -8.71
C ALA A 414 3.08 -4.07 -9.41
N ILE A 415 2.04 -3.64 -8.67
CA ILE A 415 0.93 -2.82 -9.18
C ILE A 415 1.46 -1.49 -9.73
N GLU A 416 2.36 -0.82 -9.02
CA GLU A 416 2.97 0.44 -9.47
C GLU A 416 3.72 0.27 -10.80
N ARG A 417 4.51 -0.80 -10.94
CA ARG A 417 5.21 -1.12 -12.19
C ARG A 417 4.26 -1.36 -13.35
N HIS A 418 3.16 -2.09 -13.14
CA HIS A 418 2.17 -2.30 -14.20
C HIS A 418 1.46 -1.00 -14.58
N LEU A 419 1.07 -0.17 -13.61
CA LEU A 419 0.44 1.12 -13.89
C LEU A 419 1.38 2.06 -14.67
N ALA A 420 2.67 2.12 -14.31
CA ALA A 420 3.68 2.88 -15.04
C ALA A 420 3.90 2.35 -16.46
N ALA A 421 4.00 1.02 -16.63
CA ALA A 421 4.15 0.40 -17.95
C ALA A 421 2.91 0.62 -18.83
N ARG A 422 1.71 0.59 -18.23
CA ARG A 422 0.45 0.92 -18.92
C ARG A 422 0.42 2.38 -19.36
N ALA A 423 0.81 3.32 -18.50
CA ALA A 423 0.88 4.73 -18.84
C ALA A 423 1.86 4.99 -20.00
N ALA A 424 3.04 4.35 -19.97
CA ALA A 424 4.02 4.43 -21.05
C ALA A 424 3.49 3.85 -22.38
N CYS A 425 2.76 2.73 -22.32
CA CYS A 425 2.12 2.14 -23.50
C CYS A 425 1.02 3.05 -24.09
N LEU A 426 0.19 3.66 -23.24
CA LEU A 426 -0.87 4.58 -23.68
C LEU A 426 -0.30 5.87 -24.28
N GLY A 427 0.85 6.34 -23.82
CA GLY A 427 1.53 7.52 -24.39
C GLY A 427 2.08 7.32 -25.81
N LEU A 428 2.11 6.08 -26.30
CA LEU A 428 2.64 5.71 -27.63
C LEU A 428 1.55 5.21 -28.59
N ASP A 429 0.28 5.20 -28.16
CA ASP A 429 -0.86 4.75 -28.97
C ASP A 429 -1.37 5.84 -29.95
N ASP A 430 -0.46 6.65 -30.50
CA ASP A 430 -0.76 7.68 -31.50
C ASP A 430 -0.49 7.20 -32.94
N GLY A 431 -0.03 5.94 -33.08
CA GLY A 431 0.31 5.30 -34.34
C GLY A 431 1.58 5.84 -35.03
N ARG A 432 2.30 6.78 -34.40
CA ARG A 432 3.51 7.41 -34.99
C ARG A 432 4.76 6.60 -34.72
N ASP A 433 4.83 5.93 -33.59
CA ASP A 433 5.95 5.07 -33.19
C ASP A 433 5.48 3.63 -32.93
N LYS A 434 5.31 2.87 -34.01
CA LYS A 434 4.82 1.49 -33.92
C LYS A 434 5.77 0.57 -33.15
N GLU A 435 7.07 0.70 -33.36
CA GLU A 435 8.08 -0.12 -32.67
C GLU A 435 8.15 0.24 -31.17
N GLY A 436 8.08 1.54 -30.84
CA GLY A 436 7.99 1.99 -29.45
C GLY A 436 6.72 1.53 -28.75
N TYR A 437 5.57 1.56 -29.44
CA TYR A 437 4.32 1.03 -28.91
C TYR A 437 4.40 -0.48 -28.66
N GLU A 438 4.92 -1.28 -29.60
CA GLU A 438 5.10 -2.73 -29.43
C GLU A 438 6.02 -3.03 -28.23
N ALA A 439 7.15 -2.33 -28.09
CA ALA A 439 8.06 -2.50 -26.96
C ALA A 439 7.46 -2.03 -25.61
N ALA A 440 6.59 -1.02 -25.60
CA ALA A 440 5.88 -0.60 -24.40
C ALA A 440 4.72 -1.54 -24.05
N HIS A 441 4.08 -2.12 -25.06
CA HIS A 441 3.05 -3.14 -24.90
C HIS A 441 3.62 -4.42 -24.28
N ASP A 442 4.77 -4.90 -24.77
CA ASP A 442 5.47 -6.06 -24.19
C ASP A 442 5.88 -5.82 -22.73
N ARG A 443 6.38 -4.62 -22.42
CA ARG A 443 6.67 -4.22 -21.03
C ARG A 443 5.43 -4.16 -20.16
N ARG A 444 4.30 -3.69 -20.69
CA ARG A 444 3.01 -3.69 -19.99
C ARG A 444 2.54 -5.11 -19.69
N ILE A 445 2.63 -6.03 -20.66
CA ILE A 445 2.29 -7.44 -20.48
C ILE A 445 3.18 -8.05 -19.40
N ALA A 446 4.50 -7.90 -19.50
CA ALA A 446 5.44 -8.43 -18.49
C ALA A 446 5.20 -7.85 -17.08
N ALA A 447 4.78 -6.58 -16.98
CA ALA A 447 4.45 -5.96 -15.71
C ALA A 447 3.09 -6.44 -15.15
N LEU A 448 2.10 -6.70 -16.01
CA LEU A 448 0.86 -7.35 -15.62
C LEU A 448 1.14 -8.79 -15.14
N ASP A 449 1.94 -9.55 -15.86
CA ASP A 449 2.40 -10.89 -15.45
C ASP A 449 3.11 -10.83 -14.10
N ALA A 450 3.83 -9.76 -13.80
CA ALA A 450 4.44 -9.55 -12.49
C ALA A 450 3.40 -9.25 -11.39
N VAL A 451 2.35 -8.48 -11.67
CA VAL A 451 1.22 -8.29 -10.74
C VAL A 451 0.52 -9.62 -10.48
N GLU A 452 0.23 -10.38 -11.55
CA GLU A 452 -0.36 -11.70 -11.49
C GLU A 452 0.56 -12.71 -10.80
N GLY A 453 1.88 -12.56 -10.90
CA GLY A 453 2.86 -13.41 -10.24
C GLY A 453 3.06 -13.10 -8.75
N THR A 454 2.64 -11.93 -8.29
CA THR A 454 2.93 -11.43 -6.95
C THR A 454 1.81 -11.76 -5.97
N ARG A 455 2.15 -12.34 -4.81
CA ARG A 455 1.19 -12.71 -3.77
C ARG A 455 1.06 -11.61 -2.72
N PRO A 456 -0.15 -11.04 -2.52
CA PRO A 456 -0.42 -10.17 -1.40
C PRO A 456 -0.22 -10.88 -0.07
N THR A 457 0.37 -10.18 0.89
CA THR A 457 0.63 -10.71 2.24
C THR A 457 -0.11 -9.96 3.35
N THR A 458 -0.84 -8.90 3.01
CA THR A 458 -1.59 -8.05 3.95
C THR A 458 -3.00 -7.77 3.45
N VAL A 459 -3.89 -7.32 4.34
CA VAL A 459 -5.28 -6.93 3.97
C VAL A 459 -5.24 -5.83 2.92
N ALA A 460 -4.34 -4.86 3.11
CA ALA A 460 -4.20 -3.72 2.22
C ALA A 460 -3.74 -4.16 0.82
N GLY A 461 -2.77 -5.07 0.73
CA GLY A 461 -2.33 -5.60 -0.55
C GLY A 461 -3.37 -6.45 -1.26
N LEU A 462 -4.14 -7.26 -0.51
CA LEU A 462 -5.26 -8.03 -1.07
C LEU A 462 -6.33 -7.12 -1.68
N LEU A 463 -6.70 -6.05 -0.96
CA LEU A 463 -7.64 -5.05 -1.45
C LEU A 463 -7.10 -4.30 -2.67
N ALA A 464 -5.80 -3.97 -2.68
CA ALA A 464 -5.15 -3.34 -3.82
C ALA A 464 -5.18 -4.24 -5.06
N LEU A 465 -4.86 -5.54 -4.92
CA LEU A 465 -4.94 -6.51 -6.01
C LEU A 465 -6.38 -6.69 -6.51
N ALA A 466 -7.35 -6.88 -5.60
CA ALA A 466 -8.75 -7.09 -5.96
C ALA A 466 -9.31 -5.89 -6.75
N ARG A 467 -9.00 -4.67 -6.32
CA ARG A 467 -9.39 -3.44 -7.04
C ARG A 467 -8.66 -3.32 -8.37
N HIS A 468 -7.36 -3.58 -8.41
CA HIS A 468 -6.58 -3.51 -9.63
C HIS A 468 -7.10 -4.49 -10.70
N MET A 469 -7.41 -5.73 -10.31
CA MET A 469 -8.00 -6.74 -11.19
C MET A 469 -9.43 -6.40 -11.61
N GLN A 470 -10.24 -5.83 -10.71
CA GLN A 470 -11.56 -5.33 -11.06
C GLN A 470 -11.48 -4.22 -12.12
N THR A 471 -10.59 -3.24 -11.95
CA THR A 471 -10.36 -2.16 -12.92
C THR A 471 -9.87 -2.70 -14.26
N TYR A 472 -8.97 -3.69 -14.23
CA TYR A 472 -8.43 -4.32 -15.43
C TYR A 472 -9.51 -5.08 -16.23
N LEU A 473 -10.34 -5.89 -15.55
CA LEU A 473 -11.35 -6.73 -16.20
C LEU A 473 -12.61 -5.97 -16.63
N THR A 474 -12.95 -4.88 -15.95
CA THR A 474 -14.13 -4.08 -16.29
C THR A 474 -13.82 -2.94 -17.26
N GLY A 475 -12.54 -2.72 -17.60
CA GLY A 475 -12.12 -1.80 -18.66
C GLY A 475 -12.77 -0.41 -18.64
N ASN A 476 -13.04 0.14 -17.44
CA ASN A 476 -13.82 1.35 -17.09
C ASN A 476 -15.14 1.13 -16.32
N GLY A 477 -15.37 -0.05 -15.74
CA GLY A 477 -16.33 -0.20 -14.64
C GLY A 477 -17.74 -0.64 -15.00
N GLU A 478 -18.03 -1.11 -16.22
CA GLU A 478 -19.28 -1.85 -16.49
C GLU A 478 -19.01 -3.35 -16.68
N PRO A 479 -19.82 -4.23 -16.06
CA PRO A 479 -19.72 -5.67 -16.25
C PRO A 479 -20.09 -6.02 -17.71
N PRO A 480 -19.39 -6.96 -18.38
CA PRO A 480 -19.76 -7.39 -19.73
C PRO A 480 -21.21 -7.91 -19.78
N GLU A 481 -22.03 -7.35 -20.67
CA GLU A 481 -23.45 -7.71 -20.86
C GLU A 481 -23.68 -9.06 -21.55
N HIS A 482 -22.73 -10.00 -21.47
CA HIS A 482 -22.88 -11.35 -22.00
C HIS A 482 -22.63 -12.36 -20.89
N SER A 483 -23.63 -13.22 -20.67
CA SER A 483 -23.64 -14.44 -19.85
C SER A 483 -22.26 -14.80 -19.29
N PHE A 484 -21.91 -14.24 -18.14
CA PHE A 484 -20.72 -14.65 -17.42
C PHE A 484 -20.76 -16.17 -17.19
N SER A 485 -19.66 -16.84 -17.45
CA SER A 485 -19.47 -18.23 -17.03
C SER A 485 -19.54 -18.33 -15.51
N ASP A 486 -19.86 -19.51 -14.98
CA ASP A 486 -19.89 -19.75 -13.51
C ASP A 486 -18.54 -19.40 -12.86
N LYS A 487 -17.43 -19.49 -13.61
CA LYS A 487 -16.08 -19.10 -13.18
C LYS A 487 -15.95 -17.60 -12.94
N GLU A 488 -16.50 -16.77 -13.83
CA GLU A 488 -16.45 -15.31 -13.72
C GLU A 488 -17.37 -14.80 -12.61
N HIS A 489 -18.51 -15.46 -12.38
CA HIS A 489 -19.38 -15.18 -11.23
C HIS A 489 -18.69 -15.49 -9.90
N ALA A 490 -18.00 -16.63 -9.79
CA ALA A 490 -17.24 -16.99 -8.60
C ALA A 490 -16.10 -15.99 -8.33
N PHE A 491 -15.40 -15.56 -9.40
CA PHE A 491 -14.35 -14.56 -9.31
C PHE A 491 -14.86 -13.17 -8.90
N ALA A 492 -15.94 -12.70 -9.53
CA ALA A 492 -16.60 -11.43 -9.16
C ALA A 492 -17.15 -11.49 -7.72
N GLY A 493 -17.74 -12.62 -7.31
CA GLY A 493 -18.21 -12.86 -5.95
C GLY A 493 -17.07 -12.79 -4.92
N LEU A 494 -15.89 -13.32 -5.26
CA LEU A 494 -14.70 -13.25 -4.39
C LEU A 494 -14.16 -11.82 -4.26
N ILE A 495 -14.14 -11.05 -5.35
CA ILE A 495 -13.80 -9.62 -5.32
C ILE A 495 -14.77 -8.86 -4.41
N GLN A 496 -16.09 -9.08 -4.56
CA GLN A 496 -17.10 -8.43 -3.72
C GLN A 496 -16.98 -8.84 -2.25
N ALA A 497 -16.62 -10.09 -1.95
CA ALA A 497 -16.37 -10.52 -0.57
C ALA A 497 -15.16 -9.82 0.05
N CYS A 498 -14.07 -9.63 -0.73
CA CYS A 498 -12.91 -8.85 -0.28
C CYS A 498 -13.29 -7.41 0.03
N LEU A 499 -14.08 -6.77 -0.83
CA LEU A 499 -14.55 -5.39 -0.65
C LEU A 499 -15.56 -5.26 0.52
N GLY A 500 -16.45 -6.25 0.68
CA GLY A 500 -17.43 -6.30 1.77
C GLY A 500 -16.79 -6.45 3.16
N LEU A 501 -15.72 -7.24 3.28
CA LEU A 501 -14.93 -7.36 4.51
C LEU A 501 -14.39 -6.00 4.97
N HIS A 502 -13.96 -5.16 4.02
CA HIS A 502 -13.50 -3.81 4.31
C HIS A 502 -14.64 -2.91 4.80
N ALA A 503 -15.77 -2.90 4.09
CA ALA A 503 -16.95 -2.10 4.47
C ALA A 503 -17.56 -2.51 5.82
N ALA A 504 -17.53 -3.81 6.16
CA ALA A 504 -18.02 -4.33 7.44
C ALA A 504 -17.13 -3.94 8.62
N ARG A 505 -15.80 -3.96 8.44
CA ARG A 505 -14.83 -3.57 9.48
C ARG A 505 -14.75 -2.05 9.67
N TYR A 506 -15.17 -1.29 8.68
CA TYR A 506 -15.22 0.17 8.69
C TYR A 506 -16.58 0.69 8.18
N PRO A 507 -17.67 0.47 8.93
CA PRO A 507 -19.01 0.86 8.51
C PRO A 507 -19.11 2.39 8.36
N GLY A 508 -19.44 2.86 7.16
CA GLY A 508 -19.43 4.28 6.77
C GLY A 508 -18.18 4.72 6.00
N MET A 509 -17.21 3.83 5.81
CA MET A 509 -16.02 4.01 4.98
C MET A 509 -16.20 3.14 3.72
N ASP A 510 -16.82 3.69 2.66
CA ASP A 510 -16.86 2.98 1.36
C ASP A 510 -16.12 3.75 0.27
N ARG A 511 -15.49 2.96 -0.61
CA ARG A 511 -14.80 3.27 -1.87
C ARG A 511 -14.17 4.67 -1.96
N ASP A 512 -12.91 4.76 -1.52
CA ASP A 512 -11.75 5.14 -2.39
C ASP A 512 -10.63 5.96 -1.70
N TRP A 513 -10.12 5.46 -0.57
CA TRP A 513 -9.02 6.11 0.16
C TRP A 513 -7.67 6.14 -0.61
N ALA A 514 -7.47 5.21 -1.55
CA ALA A 514 -6.24 5.13 -2.33
C ALA A 514 -6.23 6.09 -3.54
N ALA A 515 -7.41 6.47 -4.07
CA ALA A 515 -7.52 7.52 -5.08
C ALA A 515 -7.42 8.94 -4.49
N THR A 516 -7.44 9.09 -3.16
CA THR A 516 -7.31 10.39 -2.48
C THR A 516 -5.86 10.86 -2.31
N ALA A 517 -4.85 10.09 -2.73
CA ALA A 517 -3.46 10.52 -2.66
C ALA A 517 -3.08 11.52 -3.79
N ALA A 518 -3.87 11.65 -4.85
CA ALA A 518 -3.55 12.55 -5.96
C ALA A 518 -4.80 13.06 -6.69
N TYR A 519 -5.25 14.27 -6.35
CA TYR A 519 -6.04 15.17 -7.22
C TYR A 519 -7.44 14.71 -7.70
N HIS A 520 -8.51 15.22 -7.05
CA HIS A 520 -9.85 15.26 -7.68
C HIS A 520 -10.59 16.59 -7.36
N PRO A 521 -11.06 17.35 -8.36
CA PRO A 521 -11.86 18.58 -8.17
C PRO A 521 -13.35 18.24 -7.92
N GLY A 522 -13.99 18.92 -6.94
CA GLY A 522 -15.44 18.79 -6.66
C GLY A 522 -15.85 18.56 -5.19
N PHE A 523 -14.90 18.37 -4.26
CA PHE A 523 -15.16 18.06 -2.85
C PHE A 523 -14.21 18.87 -1.92
N LEU A 524 -14.68 19.28 -0.72
CA LEU A 524 -13.90 19.97 0.31
C LEU A 524 -13.70 19.07 1.55
N PRO A 525 -12.54 19.10 2.24
CA PRO A 525 -12.35 18.42 3.51
C PRO A 525 -13.21 19.02 4.62
N VAL A 526 -13.84 18.17 5.42
CA VAL A 526 -14.70 18.58 6.53
C VAL A 526 -13.82 19.02 7.71
N PRO A 527 -14.05 20.20 8.32
CA PRO A 527 -13.23 20.63 9.44
C PRO A 527 -13.59 19.94 10.77
N GLN A 528 -12.55 19.35 11.38
CA GLN A 528 -12.23 19.25 12.82
C GLN A 528 -12.98 18.31 13.78
N HIS A 529 -13.96 17.49 13.39
CA HIS A 529 -14.47 16.44 14.29
C HIS A 529 -14.25 15.00 13.81
N GLN A 530 -13.82 14.83 12.57
CA GLN A 530 -13.36 13.55 12.04
C GLN A 530 -12.22 13.85 11.05
N PRO A 531 -10.95 13.51 11.36
CA PRO A 531 -9.81 13.86 10.50
C PRO A 531 -9.77 13.16 9.13
N ALA A 532 -10.88 12.59 8.64
CA ALA A 532 -10.91 11.73 7.47
C ALA A 532 -12.21 11.79 6.63
N ALA A 533 -12.93 12.92 6.57
CA ALA A 533 -14.15 13.06 5.75
C ALA A 533 -14.06 14.20 4.72
N LEU A 534 -14.55 13.95 3.49
CA LEU A 534 -14.75 14.91 2.40
C LEU A 534 -16.26 15.06 2.10
N MET A 535 -16.70 16.26 1.71
CA MET A 535 -18.11 16.57 1.38
C MET A 535 -18.20 17.23 -0.01
N ALA A 536 -19.24 16.92 -0.80
CA ALA A 536 -19.42 17.50 -2.14
C ALA A 536 -19.61 19.01 -2.05
N LEU A 537 -19.03 19.80 -2.97
CA LEU A 537 -19.03 21.27 -2.90
C LEU A 537 -20.42 21.88 -2.68
N GLU A 538 -21.46 21.33 -3.32
CA GLU A 538 -22.85 21.80 -3.17
C GLU A 538 -23.43 21.66 -1.75
N TYR A 539 -22.87 20.75 -0.93
CA TYR A 539 -23.21 20.59 0.49
C TYR A 539 -22.15 21.17 1.43
N ALA A 540 -20.89 21.14 0.99
CA ALA A 540 -19.74 21.60 1.76
C ALA A 540 -19.70 23.13 1.83
N ILE A 541 -20.01 23.83 0.74
CA ILE A 541 -20.01 25.30 0.70
C ILE A 541 -21.04 25.87 1.68
N PRO A 542 -22.32 25.43 1.69
CA PRO A 542 -23.27 25.96 2.67
C PRO A 542 -22.93 25.62 4.12
N GLN A 543 -22.41 24.41 4.39
CA GLN A 543 -22.01 24.02 5.75
C GLN A 543 -20.78 24.79 6.23
N GLU A 544 -19.78 24.95 5.38
CA GLU A 544 -18.56 25.68 5.73
C GLU A 544 -18.82 27.18 5.81
N ALA A 545 -19.67 27.73 4.95
CA ALA A 545 -20.16 29.10 5.08
C ALA A 545 -20.93 29.31 6.39
N ALA A 546 -21.76 28.36 6.81
CA ALA A 546 -22.46 28.42 8.10
C ALA A 546 -21.49 28.35 9.29
N ARG A 547 -20.44 27.53 9.20
CA ARG A 547 -19.40 27.44 10.24
C ARG A 547 -18.60 28.73 10.34
N LEU A 548 -18.14 29.25 9.21
CA LEU A 548 -17.41 30.52 9.14
C LEU A 548 -18.27 31.70 9.60
N LEU A 549 -19.57 31.69 9.27
CA LEU A 549 -20.53 32.67 9.78
C LEU A 549 -20.61 32.61 11.31
N ALA A 550 -20.73 31.42 11.90
CA ALA A 550 -20.79 31.26 13.36
C ALA A 550 -19.51 31.76 14.06
N LEU A 551 -18.34 31.53 13.46
CA LEU A 551 -17.07 32.08 13.97
C LEU A 551 -17.01 33.60 13.83
N ALA A 552 -17.47 34.15 12.70
CA ALA A 552 -17.55 35.58 12.48
C ALA A 552 -18.52 36.25 13.46
N GLU A 553 -19.67 35.63 13.76
CA GLU A 553 -20.64 36.09 14.77
C GLU A 553 -20.02 36.09 16.17
N ALA A 554 -19.31 35.03 16.57
CA ALA A 554 -18.65 34.96 17.86
C ALA A 554 -17.56 36.05 18.01
N GLU A 555 -16.77 36.28 16.97
CA GLU A 555 -15.75 37.33 16.96
C GLU A 555 -16.36 38.74 16.95
N PHE A 556 -17.44 38.94 16.19
CA PHE A 556 -18.20 40.19 16.16
C PHE A 556 -18.75 40.54 17.55
N GLU A 557 -19.34 39.56 18.25
CA GLU A 557 -19.88 39.75 19.60
C GLU A 557 -18.76 40.02 20.63
N ARG A 558 -17.63 39.29 20.55
CA ARG A 558 -16.46 39.55 21.39
C ARG A 558 -15.93 40.98 21.21
N ARG A 559 -15.83 41.45 19.96
CA ARG A 559 -15.42 42.83 19.68
C ARG A 559 -16.46 43.81 20.19
N ARG A 560 -17.75 43.59 19.93
CA ARG A 560 -18.84 44.44 20.44
C ARG A 560 -18.72 44.66 21.94
N GLU A 561 -18.52 43.60 22.72
CA GLU A 561 -18.34 43.71 24.18
C GLU A 561 -17.12 44.56 24.57
N ALA A 562 -16.00 44.41 23.86
CA ALA A 562 -14.82 45.26 24.06
C ALA A 562 -15.08 46.74 23.72
N TYR A 563 -16.00 47.01 22.78
CA TYR A 563 -16.38 48.37 22.36
C TYR A 563 -17.43 49.04 23.28
N VAL A 564 -18.22 48.26 24.05
CA VAL A 564 -19.27 48.76 24.97
C VAL A 564 -18.70 49.71 26.05
N GLY A 565 -17.41 49.60 26.38
CA GLY A 565 -16.76 50.45 27.40
C GLY A 565 -16.09 51.72 26.89
N PHE A 566 -15.89 51.90 25.58
CA PHE A 566 -14.93 52.89 25.05
C PHE A 566 -15.48 53.94 24.09
N HIS A 567 -16.74 53.85 23.62
CA HIS A 567 -17.25 54.74 22.56
C HIS A 567 -18.69 55.26 22.74
N ASP A 568 -18.97 56.40 22.10
CA ASP A 568 -20.28 57.04 22.00
C ASP A 568 -21.30 56.08 21.33
N PRO A 569 -22.45 55.80 21.97
CA PRO A 569 -23.51 54.97 21.40
C PRO A 569 -23.97 55.39 19.99
N ALA A 570 -23.82 56.66 19.62
CA ALA A 570 -24.16 57.15 18.28
C ALA A 570 -23.21 56.66 17.18
N VAL A 571 -21.99 56.23 17.52
CA VAL A 571 -20.96 55.76 16.56
C VAL A 571 -21.05 54.26 16.32
N TRP A 572 -21.63 53.52 17.27
CA TRP A 572 -21.72 52.06 17.22
C TRP A 572 -22.36 51.50 15.95
N PRO A 573 -23.47 52.04 15.41
CA PRO A 573 -24.08 51.50 14.18
C PRO A 573 -23.13 51.50 12.98
N LYS A 574 -22.29 52.53 12.85
CA LYS A 574 -21.31 52.63 11.75
C LYS A 574 -20.20 51.59 11.94
N VAL A 575 -19.63 51.49 13.15
CA VAL A 575 -18.57 50.52 13.48
C VAL A 575 -19.07 49.07 13.33
N ALA A 576 -20.31 48.80 13.74
CA ALA A 576 -20.94 47.50 13.56
C ALA A 576 -21.10 47.15 12.07
N ALA A 577 -21.53 48.12 11.24
CA ALA A 577 -21.65 47.91 9.79
C ALA A 577 -20.29 47.67 9.12
N ASP A 578 -19.24 48.38 9.53
CA ASP A 578 -17.87 48.17 9.05
C ASP A 578 -17.33 46.79 9.48
N LEU A 579 -17.50 46.40 10.75
CA LEU A 579 -17.07 45.08 11.22
C LEU A 579 -17.79 43.91 10.52
N ARG A 580 -19.10 44.03 10.27
CA ARG A 580 -19.86 43.01 9.52
C ARG A 580 -19.37 42.88 8.08
N ARG A 581 -19.02 44.00 7.44
CA ARG A 581 -18.45 44.06 6.09
C ARG A 581 -17.06 43.42 6.05
N ASP A 582 -16.18 43.80 6.96
CA ASP A 582 -14.81 43.28 7.06
C ASP A 582 -14.80 41.75 7.27
N MET A 583 -15.75 41.23 8.05
CA MET A 583 -15.91 39.79 8.30
C MET A 583 -16.76 39.06 7.25
N ARG A 584 -17.26 39.77 6.22
CA ARG A 584 -18.11 39.25 5.14
C ARG A 584 -19.35 38.46 5.62
N MET A 585 -19.94 38.88 6.74
CA MET A 585 -21.01 38.13 7.40
C MET A 585 -22.25 37.93 6.51
N ASP A 586 -22.61 38.93 5.70
CA ASP A 586 -23.80 38.84 4.84
C ASP A 586 -23.59 37.88 3.64
N ALA A 587 -22.36 37.80 3.10
CA ALA A 587 -22.00 36.86 2.04
C ALA A 587 -21.95 35.41 2.57
N LEU A 588 -21.42 35.22 3.79
CA LEU A 588 -21.43 33.92 4.46
C LEU A 588 -22.86 33.46 4.78
N ALA A 589 -23.73 34.37 5.20
CA ALA A 589 -25.15 34.07 5.43
C ALA A 589 -25.90 33.69 4.14
N ALA A 590 -25.60 34.36 3.03
CA ALA A 590 -26.19 34.02 1.74
C ALA A 590 -25.72 32.64 1.24
N ALA A 591 -24.42 32.34 1.35
CA ALA A 591 -23.86 31.04 0.96
C ALA A 591 -24.32 29.89 1.88
N ALA A 592 -24.61 30.17 3.15
CA ALA A 592 -25.11 29.20 4.13
C ALA A 592 -26.59 28.84 3.95
N ALA A 593 -27.36 29.58 3.15
CA ALA A 593 -28.77 29.33 2.96
C ALA A 593 -28.98 28.01 2.17
N PRO A 594 -29.74 27.04 2.68
CA PRO A 594 -30.02 25.80 1.95
C PRO A 594 -30.77 26.12 0.66
N ALA A 595 -30.38 25.48 -0.44
CA ALA A 595 -31.09 25.60 -1.71
C ALA A 595 -32.55 25.18 -1.51
N MET A 596 -33.44 26.17 -1.38
CA MET A 596 -34.86 25.95 -1.18
C MET A 596 -35.38 25.12 -2.35
N SER A 597 -35.82 23.90 -2.06
CA SER A 597 -36.41 22.95 -3.01
C SER A 597 -37.69 23.53 -3.63
N GLY A 598 -37.54 24.38 -4.65
CA GLY A 598 -38.63 24.99 -5.40
C GLY A 598 -39.12 24.04 -6.48
N GLY A 599 -40.39 23.63 -6.37
CA GLY A 599 -41.05 22.66 -7.23
C GLY A 599 -40.97 22.97 -8.73
N VAL A 600 -40.81 21.90 -9.51
CA VAL A 600 -40.79 21.88 -10.97
C VAL A 600 -42.18 22.24 -11.50
N ALA A 601 -42.35 23.48 -11.96
CA ALA A 601 -43.43 23.85 -12.88
C ALA A 601 -42.86 23.90 -14.30
N ALA A 602 -43.38 23.03 -15.18
CA ALA A 602 -43.04 22.94 -16.58
C ALA A 602 -43.58 24.16 -17.34
N GLY A 603 -42.69 25.11 -17.63
CA GLY A 603 -42.90 26.18 -18.61
C GLY A 603 -41.61 26.35 -19.39
N SER A 604 -41.68 26.20 -20.71
CA SER A 604 -40.58 26.31 -21.67
C SER A 604 -40.12 27.75 -21.84
N ASP A 605 -39.65 28.37 -20.76
CA ASP A 605 -38.69 29.47 -20.88
C ASP A 605 -37.32 28.82 -21.00
N GLN A 606 -36.59 29.15 -22.07
CA GLN A 606 -35.14 28.94 -22.12
C GLN A 606 -34.58 29.61 -20.87
N ARG A 607 -34.29 28.81 -19.83
CA ARG A 607 -33.58 29.27 -18.64
C ARG A 607 -32.31 29.92 -19.15
N ALA A 608 -32.23 31.24 -19.02
CA ALA A 608 -30.99 31.98 -19.23
C ALA A 608 -29.92 31.25 -18.42
N THR A 609 -28.94 30.69 -19.13
CA THR A 609 -27.75 30.14 -18.49
C THR A 609 -27.19 31.21 -17.56
N PRO A 610 -26.92 30.89 -16.28
CA PRO A 610 -26.42 31.88 -15.34
C PRO A 610 -25.12 32.48 -15.88
N ASP A 611 -25.12 33.79 -16.11
CA ASP A 611 -23.95 34.55 -16.52
C ASP A 611 -23.09 34.81 -15.28
N LEU A 612 -21.89 34.22 -15.24
CA LEU A 612 -20.95 34.37 -14.13
C LEU A 612 -20.49 35.83 -13.95
N VAL A 613 -20.42 36.61 -15.05
CA VAL A 613 -20.02 38.02 -15.00
C VAL A 613 -21.04 38.82 -14.20
N GLY A 614 -22.34 38.59 -14.42
CA GLY A 614 -23.41 39.29 -13.70
C GLY A 614 -23.50 38.96 -12.20
N ILE A 615 -22.81 37.93 -11.73
CA ILE A 615 -22.75 37.54 -10.31
C ILE A 615 -21.62 38.29 -9.59
N LEU A 616 -20.58 38.71 -10.31
CA LEU A 616 -19.39 39.36 -9.75
C LEU A 616 -19.56 40.88 -9.73
N ASP A 617 -19.36 41.50 -8.56
CA ASP A 617 -19.29 42.95 -8.44
C ASP A 617 -17.87 43.44 -8.74
N LEU A 618 -17.51 43.43 -10.03
CA LEU A 618 -16.18 43.86 -10.50
C LEU A 618 -15.94 45.36 -10.28
N GLU A 619 -16.99 46.19 -10.27
CA GLU A 619 -16.90 47.64 -10.07
C GLU A 619 -16.42 48.01 -8.66
N SER A 620 -16.80 47.23 -7.64
CA SER A 620 -16.39 47.51 -6.25
C SER A 620 -15.13 46.80 -5.79
N ALA A 621 -14.67 45.77 -6.53
CA ALA A 621 -13.46 45.01 -6.20
C ALA A 621 -12.20 45.91 -6.14
N THR A 622 -11.18 45.55 -5.37
CA THR A 622 -9.85 46.20 -5.40
C THR A 622 -8.98 45.68 -6.55
N MET A 623 -7.84 46.32 -6.85
CA MET A 623 -6.92 45.82 -7.88
C MET A 623 -6.39 44.40 -7.57
N ASP A 624 -6.09 44.11 -6.32
CA ASP A 624 -5.60 42.79 -5.90
C ASP A 624 -6.71 41.72 -5.98
N GLU A 625 -7.96 42.11 -5.67
CA GLU A 625 -9.12 41.23 -5.86
C GLU A 625 -9.39 40.95 -7.33
N LEU A 626 -9.27 41.95 -8.21
CA LEU A 626 -9.38 41.76 -9.65
C LEU A 626 -8.29 40.82 -10.18
N GLN A 627 -7.05 40.95 -9.70
CA GLN A 627 -5.96 40.01 -10.06
C GLN A 627 -6.28 38.59 -9.62
N THR A 628 -6.73 38.42 -8.38
CA THR A 628 -7.11 37.11 -7.85
C THR A 628 -8.25 36.47 -8.66
N ILE A 629 -9.24 37.26 -9.08
CA ILE A 629 -10.36 36.79 -9.90
C ILE A 629 -9.85 36.37 -11.30
N GLN A 630 -8.97 37.16 -11.92
CA GLN A 630 -8.40 36.83 -13.22
C GLN A 630 -7.59 35.53 -13.18
N ASP A 631 -6.66 35.39 -12.23
CA ASP A 631 -5.80 34.21 -12.09
C ASP A 631 -6.63 32.93 -11.86
N LEU A 632 -7.71 33.02 -11.07
CA LEU A 632 -8.62 31.90 -10.84
C LEU A 632 -9.44 31.55 -12.09
N ALA A 633 -9.94 32.56 -12.81
CA ALA A 633 -10.72 32.33 -14.02
C ALA A 633 -9.86 31.67 -15.11
N GLU A 634 -8.64 32.17 -15.33
CA GLU A 634 -7.67 31.59 -16.27
C GLU A 634 -7.33 30.14 -15.92
N HIS A 635 -6.97 29.88 -14.66
CA HIS A 635 -6.54 28.55 -14.26
C HIS A 635 -7.68 27.53 -14.35
N VAL A 636 -8.88 27.88 -13.87
CA VAL A 636 -10.03 26.97 -13.89
C VAL A 636 -10.58 26.82 -15.32
N GLY A 637 -10.58 27.90 -16.12
CA GLY A 637 -11.02 27.89 -17.51
C GLY A 637 -10.13 26.98 -18.38
N ALA A 638 -8.81 27.08 -18.23
CA ALA A 638 -7.85 26.22 -18.92
C ALA A 638 -8.06 24.73 -18.58
N VAL A 639 -8.28 24.42 -17.29
CA VAL A 639 -8.59 23.05 -16.84
C VAL A 639 -9.92 22.57 -17.43
N ALA A 640 -10.98 23.40 -17.38
CA ALA A 640 -12.29 23.05 -17.91
C ALA A 640 -12.23 22.73 -19.42
N TYR A 641 -11.54 23.56 -20.22
CA TYR A 641 -11.30 23.24 -21.63
C TYR A 641 -10.52 21.95 -21.81
N ALA A 642 -9.40 21.77 -21.10
CA ALA A 642 -8.59 20.56 -21.21
C ALA A 642 -9.41 19.29 -20.91
N TYR A 643 -10.30 19.33 -19.92
CA TYR A 643 -11.23 18.24 -19.62
C TYR A 643 -12.28 18.05 -20.71
N ALA A 644 -12.84 19.12 -21.27
CA ALA A 644 -13.85 19.05 -22.33
C ALA A 644 -13.33 18.31 -23.57
N TRP A 645 -12.06 18.49 -23.93
CA TRP A 645 -11.39 17.80 -25.04
C TRP A 645 -10.97 16.35 -24.72
N GLY A 646 -11.20 15.89 -23.49
CA GLY A 646 -10.89 14.53 -23.07
C GLY A 646 -11.81 13.49 -23.74
N PRO A 647 -11.32 12.24 -23.99
CA PRO A 647 -12.14 11.18 -24.59
C PRO A 647 -13.42 10.86 -23.80
N CYS A 648 -13.40 11.08 -22.49
CA CYS A 648 -14.54 10.90 -21.59
C CYS A 648 -15.64 11.97 -21.74
N CYS A 649 -15.37 13.06 -22.45
CA CYS A 649 -16.25 14.21 -22.64
C CYS A 649 -16.90 14.25 -24.05
N HIS A 650 -16.56 13.29 -24.92
CA HIS A 650 -17.15 13.14 -26.24
C HIS A 650 -18.14 11.96 -26.31
N ARG A 651 -19.12 12.04 -27.21
CA ARG A 651 -19.96 10.89 -27.57
C ARG A 651 -19.19 10.00 -28.55
N ARG A 652 -19.26 8.67 -28.38
CA ARG A 652 -18.64 7.70 -29.29
C ARG A 652 -19.07 7.97 -30.74
N GLU A 653 -18.11 7.98 -31.66
CA GLU A 653 -18.20 8.53 -33.01
C GLU A 653 -19.48 8.19 -33.77
N HIS A 654 -20.15 9.22 -34.30
CA HIS A 654 -21.04 9.07 -35.45
C HIS A 654 -20.16 8.93 -36.71
N PRO A 655 -20.44 8.00 -37.65
CA PRO A 655 -19.56 7.68 -38.79
C PRO A 655 -19.22 8.81 -39.79
N LEU A 656 -19.62 10.05 -39.52
CA LEU A 656 -19.58 11.18 -40.47
C LEU A 656 -18.93 12.47 -39.92
N GLY A 657 -18.11 12.40 -38.86
CA GLY A 657 -17.00 13.35 -38.73
C GLY A 657 -17.22 14.70 -38.00
N ALA A 658 -18.02 14.74 -36.95
CA ALA A 658 -17.90 15.78 -35.92
C ALA A 658 -18.11 15.16 -34.54
N SER A 659 -17.15 15.36 -33.63
CA SER A 659 -17.20 14.83 -32.27
C SER A 659 -18.12 15.69 -31.40
N ASP A 660 -19.38 15.29 -31.26
CA ASP A 660 -20.30 15.96 -30.33
C ASP A 660 -19.87 15.68 -28.88
N TYR A 661 -19.74 16.74 -28.07
CA TYR A 661 -19.55 16.59 -26.63
C TYR A 661 -20.73 15.83 -26.00
N ASN A 662 -20.45 14.92 -25.06
CA ASN A 662 -21.47 14.37 -24.17
C ASN A 662 -21.88 15.41 -23.11
N GLU A 663 -22.80 15.09 -22.20
CA GLU A 663 -23.30 16.12 -21.26
C GLU A 663 -22.22 16.67 -20.31
N VAL A 664 -21.22 15.86 -19.96
CA VAL A 664 -20.06 16.33 -19.17
C VAL A 664 -19.17 17.23 -20.02
N GLY A 665 -18.88 16.85 -21.27
CA GLY A 665 -18.10 17.68 -22.18
C GLY A 665 -18.77 19.02 -22.48
N LYS A 666 -20.10 19.04 -22.66
CA LYS A 666 -20.87 20.28 -22.84
C LYS A 666 -20.78 21.19 -21.63
N LEU A 667 -20.85 20.61 -20.43
CA LEU A 667 -20.72 21.36 -19.18
C LEU A 667 -19.32 21.95 -19.03
N MET A 668 -18.28 21.16 -19.28
CA MET A 668 -16.89 21.61 -19.16
C MET A 668 -16.53 22.64 -20.23
N HIS A 669 -17.05 22.47 -21.45
CA HIS A 669 -16.90 23.45 -22.51
C HIS A 669 -17.61 24.77 -22.17
N TRP A 670 -18.85 24.71 -21.68
CA TRP A 670 -19.58 25.89 -21.20
C TRP A 670 -18.87 26.58 -20.04
N LEU A 671 -18.31 25.83 -19.09
CA LEU A 671 -17.57 26.40 -17.96
C LEU A 671 -16.29 27.11 -18.44
N GLY A 672 -15.59 26.54 -19.43
CA GLY A 672 -14.46 27.20 -20.09
C GLY A 672 -14.88 28.53 -20.69
N ASP A 673 -15.93 28.54 -21.52
CA ASP A 673 -16.46 29.75 -22.15
C ASP A 673 -16.86 30.81 -21.10
N ALA A 674 -17.58 30.40 -20.05
CA ALA A 674 -18.07 31.31 -19.01
C ALA A 674 -16.94 31.94 -18.18
N LEU A 675 -15.82 31.23 -17.98
CA LEU A 675 -14.66 31.76 -17.26
C LEU A 675 -13.82 32.68 -18.16
N THR A 676 -13.73 32.40 -19.46
CA THR A 676 -13.16 33.33 -20.44
C THR A 676 -13.96 34.65 -20.53
N ASP A 677 -15.28 34.59 -20.37
CA ASP A 677 -16.12 35.80 -20.27
C ASP A 677 -15.80 36.61 -18.99
N VAL A 678 -15.51 35.94 -17.87
CA VAL A 678 -15.08 36.58 -16.60
C VAL A 678 -13.71 37.24 -16.78
N GLU A 679 -12.73 36.56 -17.37
CA GLU A 679 -11.41 37.15 -17.68
C GLU A 679 -11.55 38.42 -18.53
N SER A 680 -12.39 38.35 -19.58
CA SER A 680 -12.67 39.48 -20.48
C SER A 680 -13.40 40.63 -19.78
N ALA A 681 -14.21 40.34 -18.77
CA ALA A 681 -14.86 41.36 -17.95
C ALA A 681 -13.87 42.02 -16.98
N VAL A 682 -12.98 41.24 -16.35
CA VAL A 682 -11.92 41.75 -15.48
C VAL A 682 -10.94 42.62 -16.28
N ASP A 683 -10.50 42.20 -17.46
CA ASP A 683 -9.60 43.00 -18.30
C ASP A 683 -10.23 44.36 -18.68
N ARG A 684 -11.52 44.39 -19.04
CA ARG A 684 -12.24 45.64 -19.31
C ARG A 684 -12.32 46.56 -18.10
N GLU A 685 -12.59 46.01 -16.92
CA GLU A 685 -12.65 46.76 -15.67
C GLU A 685 -11.27 47.33 -15.30
N VAL A 686 -10.22 46.50 -15.39
CA VAL A 686 -8.83 46.89 -15.14
C VAL A 686 -8.37 47.96 -16.13
N ALA A 687 -8.75 47.85 -17.40
CA ALA A 687 -8.45 48.86 -18.41
C ALA A 687 -9.10 50.22 -18.09
N GLY A 688 -10.33 50.22 -17.57
CA GLY A 688 -11.08 51.43 -17.20
C GLY A 688 -10.62 52.11 -15.92
N ARG A 689 -9.92 51.40 -15.03
CA ARG A 689 -9.48 51.93 -13.73
C ARG A 689 -8.23 52.80 -13.82
N VAL A 690 -8.22 53.87 -13.05
CA VAL A 690 -7.01 54.65 -12.74
C VAL A 690 -6.59 54.30 -11.32
N ALA A 691 -5.51 53.55 -11.18
CA ALA A 691 -4.99 53.17 -9.87
C ALA A 691 -4.46 54.41 -9.11
N GLY A 692 -4.99 54.63 -7.91
CA GLY A 692 -4.69 55.80 -7.09
C GLY A 692 -3.33 55.75 -6.39
N ASP A 693 -2.70 54.57 -6.30
CA ASP A 693 -1.41 54.35 -5.68
C ASP A 693 -0.47 53.53 -6.57
N ARG A 694 0.78 53.41 -6.14
CA ARG A 694 1.84 52.69 -6.86
C ARG A 694 1.52 51.21 -7.06
N SER A 695 1.09 50.53 -5.99
CA SER A 695 0.84 49.09 -6.01
C SER A 695 -0.25 48.76 -7.02
N GLY A 696 -1.36 49.50 -6.99
CA GLY A 696 -2.45 49.32 -7.94
C GLY A 696 -2.03 49.60 -9.39
N ARG A 697 -1.09 50.53 -9.63
CA ARG A 697 -0.54 50.78 -10.98
C ARG A 697 0.30 49.60 -11.46
N GLU A 698 1.20 49.09 -10.63
CA GLU A 698 2.03 47.93 -10.94
C GLU A 698 1.17 46.69 -11.21
N THR A 699 0.19 46.40 -10.33
CA THR A 699 -0.77 45.30 -10.50
C THR A 699 -1.55 45.44 -11.81
N ARG A 700 -2.09 46.63 -12.09
CA ARG A 700 -2.83 46.92 -13.34
C ARG A 700 -1.98 46.67 -14.58
N LEU A 701 -0.73 47.13 -14.58
CA LEU A 701 0.18 46.92 -15.71
C LEU A 701 0.54 45.44 -15.89
N SER A 702 0.73 44.70 -14.79
CA SER A 702 1.01 43.27 -14.83
C SER A 702 -0.17 42.49 -15.43
N MET A 703 -1.39 42.75 -14.96
CA MET A 703 -2.61 42.08 -15.45
C MET A 703 -2.85 42.32 -16.95
N ARG A 704 -2.54 43.53 -17.44
CA ARG A 704 -2.75 43.89 -18.86
C ARG A 704 -1.63 43.42 -19.79
N ALA A 705 -0.47 43.04 -19.27
CA ALA A 705 0.68 42.68 -20.10
C ALA A 705 0.42 41.40 -20.91
N VAL A 706 -0.06 40.33 -20.27
CA VAL A 706 -0.21 39.01 -20.89
C VAL A 706 -1.26 39.04 -22.02
N PRO A 707 -2.50 39.54 -21.82
CA PRO A 707 -3.51 39.54 -22.88
C PRO A 707 -3.12 40.39 -24.11
N ILE A 708 -2.42 41.51 -23.88
CA ILE A 708 -1.98 42.42 -24.95
C ILE A 708 -0.85 41.78 -25.78
N ILE A 709 0.08 41.08 -25.13
CA ILE A 709 1.17 40.37 -25.80
C ILE A 709 0.63 39.19 -26.61
N ASP A 710 -0.27 38.39 -26.02
CA ASP A 710 -0.77 37.17 -26.64
C ASP A 710 -1.72 37.44 -27.82
N ASN A 711 -2.49 38.53 -27.77
CA ASN A 711 -3.32 38.96 -28.91
C ASN A 711 -2.47 39.41 -30.12
N GLY A 712 -1.23 39.86 -29.88
CA GLY A 712 -0.31 40.28 -30.94
C GLY A 712 -0.75 41.51 -31.74
N ASP A 713 -1.74 42.27 -31.24
CA ASP A 713 -2.22 43.50 -31.88
C ASP A 713 -1.19 44.63 -31.73
N PRO A 714 -0.56 45.09 -32.83
CA PRO A 714 0.48 46.12 -32.77
C PRO A 714 0.01 47.43 -32.14
N ASP A 715 -1.25 47.81 -32.33
CA ASP A 715 -1.79 49.07 -31.80
C ASP A 715 -2.01 48.99 -30.29
N ALA A 716 -2.49 47.83 -29.81
CA ALA A 716 -2.62 47.55 -28.37
C ALA A 716 -1.25 47.48 -27.68
N ILE A 717 -0.26 46.84 -28.31
CA ILE A 717 1.12 46.77 -27.81
C ILE A 717 1.74 48.18 -27.75
N GLU A 718 1.54 49.01 -28.78
CA GLU A 718 2.05 50.39 -28.77
C GLU A 718 1.39 51.23 -27.67
N ALA A 719 0.08 51.12 -27.49
CA ALA A 719 -0.64 51.81 -26.42
C ALA A 719 -0.14 51.40 -25.03
N PHE A 720 0.05 50.10 -24.80
CA PHE A 720 0.59 49.56 -23.54
C PHE A 720 2.04 50.00 -23.29
N ALA A 721 2.88 50.03 -24.33
CA ALA A 721 4.25 50.52 -24.22
C ALA A 721 4.31 52.00 -23.80
N ARG A 722 3.40 52.84 -24.30
CA ARG A 722 3.27 54.25 -23.85
C ARG A 722 2.86 54.33 -22.39
N GLU A 723 1.94 53.49 -21.95
CA GLU A 723 1.50 53.43 -20.55
C GLU A 723 2.64 53.01 -19.59
N LEU A 724 3.46 52.03 -19.99
CA LEU A 724 4.67 51.64 -19.24
C LEU A 724 5.69 52.79 -19.14
N LEU A 725 5.86 53.57 -20.22
CA LEU A 725 6.74 54.74 -20.22
C LEU A 725 6.22 55.84 -19.29
N ASP A 726 4.91 56.09 -19.29
CA ASP A 726 4.27 57.06 -18.40
C ASP A 726 4.38 56.64 -16.93
N HIS A 727 4.21 55.35 -16.63
CA HIS A 727 4.43 54.80 -15.30
C HIS A 727 5.90 54.94 -14.84
N ALA A 728 6.85 54.60 -15.71
CA ALA A 728 8.28 54.77 -15.40
C ALA A 728 8.66 56.24 -15.18
N ALA A 729 8.01 57.18 -15.87
CA ALA A 729 8.19 58.61 -15.64
C ALA A 729 7.60 59.04 -14.28
N ALA A 730 6.41 58.56 -13.92
CA ALA A 730 5.79 58.83 -12.61
C ALA A 730 6.65 58.31 -11.43
N GLU A 731 7.21 57.09 -11.56
CA GLU A 731 8.12 56.51 -10.56
C GLU A 731 9.40 57.35 -10.38
N ARG A 732 9.97 57.87 -11.47
CA ARG A 732 11.15 58.78 -11.39
C ARG A 732 10.85 60.08 -10.66
N GLU A 733 9.60 60.52 -10.67
CA GLU A 733 9.13 61.71 -9.97
C GLU A 733 8.67 61.41 -8.53
N GLY A 734 8.72 60.15 -8.08
CA GLY A 734 8.29 59.72 -6.76
C GLY A 734 6.77 59.75 -6.56
N ARG A 735 6.00 59.65 -7.64
CA ARG A 735 4.53 59.66 -7.64
C ARG A 735 3.95 58.26 -7.64
#